data_AF-A0A284R238-F1
#
_entry.id   AF-A0A284R238-F1
#
_cell.length_a   1.000
_cell.length_b   1.000
_cell.length_c   1.000
_cell.angle_alpha   90.00
_cell.angle_beta   90.00
_cell.angle_gamma   90.00
#
_symmetry.space_group_name_H-M   'P 1'
#
loop_
_entity.id
_entity.type
_entity.pdbx_description
1 polymer ?
#
loop_
_entity_poly.entity_id
_entity_poly.type
_entity_poly.pdbx_seq_one_letter_code
_entity_poly.pdbx_strand_id
1 'polypeptide(L)'
;MACLMLLRKRHREPIAIASHVLASRDKRSLKSYKSETGWDGLISIPRWTFSFATTQSFKNPPLGEFRFVYDTYDPSDRTPLPSTSCKVGGLTLIHNVAYHVVPVDMSFTSTAVPTRLLSPMPDILSASSGSGVDSDSASVARRVALQGARTVDALIDLIPGDFVECLRGPLRGISATTSKLVSARATLVKWRQHHAAGTMPSHLFRQKPEVQLTSNFGSTDDASQHRLALESAHTEYLKTTLENAIKAKADDVLFLEAALEPERLFNELKPFIAVQGSHLLATRKVPLITYTDKGAFKEVKFIEDALLAQQCRNVMADSIAYAFRIISIVESHAAVESVKQERKRDLKKAADVEMADASRPGPSIQSMVDRAVAAKLKTVEAKKGKKKVNLLPYPSPRANSSLAGYEEESVDFDTGRSVRLRHTSRIAVLTQSGKTAAQGYQGRRAEEGQTQAQDQAENDGETRQRQGKSEGEVVRTFRYDISSTYPDWLLTVPLPAAINYIHIHTPVEVLQAAQFMHYVHRSPGVSLPKSIEYQLAVGLKYMFHSPRKVSLIKDAWNDFKERLRWRIYFSFTAHNDEDSYDPDFEVPRGRGKRAPLSPQYIEAGIREGERFVSDTIAKIPAEEESSYPAAALAVHPRQISKFLEANAYVVTSTDKNLGLAVSTRQWINEKSLEIVGDVSNYTPLHLLMVNAICDKQCTDMEEIALLAEAHLPNGSQLGRFFRSKITSQENQHVVPTFYGIPKIHKEPVKMRPIIPCHSAIQNPAAKYVSKILKPLIKAAPTIIHGSKDLAIKLSQIKLQPGRNTYIVTGDVVAFYPNIPIDKCIDCVVSLYREHYGDGVEVNNEEMLRAEQVFIKCLQTGNKNLVLRYGDSFYKQKSGLAMGVADSPDLANLYGHWFERQINLLNDPDIPFYGRYIDDCLAIVHASSSTEALAKITKVKYDGCKIEWEVSEHHHEFLDMMIYIDSKRTIEHMPYRKSRSHQERIPWVSFHPITVKRGTFIGEMSRLATLSSKMSHYDDAIRNLNALYVTRGYPAELCLKWTRENFTERWSSRLRVTTKAGEDDGVLVLKSQYNTAWDYFSARELGDSIINTWRSRIDMIDRLRTAPLNNAVLHGQIPPEKVPSELCLEVETTGGTEEIPDIRKIGILNRRMIVSKKRTRNLFDLTNLWKRTVLLRLDEDVLDQDNQSSSSEESVASDSSDRMDIDPNLLIQTYQSLAPAALR
;
A
#
# COMPACT_ATOMS: atom_id res chain seq x y z
N MET A 1 16.99 61.88 -22.63
CA MET A 1 17.69 61.32 -23.82
C MET A 1 17.26 59.87 -23.95
N ALA A 2 17.08 59.25 -25.12
CA ALA A 2 16.91 59.69 -26.51
C ALA A 2 16.54 58.40 -27.33
N CYS A 3 15.75 58.40 -28.41
CA CYS A 3 15.04 59.45 -29.13
C CYS A 3 13.97 58.83 -30.07
N LEU A 4 12.83 59.54 -30.30
CA LEU A 4 12.02 59.52 -31.54
C LEU A 4 11.31 58.18 -31.90
N MET A 5 10.22 58.05 -32.69
CA MET A 5 9.17 58.85 -33.39
C MET A 5 8.02 57.82 -33.65
N LEU A 6 6.71 58.03 -33.93
CA LEU A 6 5.68 59.10 -34.10
C LEU A 6 4.30 58.33 -34.18
N LEU A 7 3.04 58.81 -34.11
CA LEU A 7 2.27 60.07 -33.96
C LEU A 7 0.98 59.71 -33.11
N ARG A 8 0.30 60.58 -32.35
CA ARG A 8 -0.89 61.43 -32.70
C ARG A 8 -1.95 60.76 -33.60
N LYS A 9 -3.28 60.95 -33.41
CA LYS A 9 -4.08 61.89 -32.57
C LYS A 9 -5.60 61.56 -32.61
N ARG A 10 -6.35 61.88 -31.52
CA ARG A 10 -7.77 62.42 -31.50
C ARG A 10 -8.93 61.54 -32.05
N HIS A 11 -10.22 61.75 -31.72
CA HIS A 11 -10.95 62.33 -30.56
C HIS A 11 -12.47 62.07 -30.75
N ARG A 12 -13.24 61.97 -29.64
CA ARG A 12 -14.73 62.10 -29.55
C ARG A 12 -15.55 60.99 -30.26
N GLU A 13 -16.61 60.39 -29.70
CA GLU A 13 -17.84 60.91 -29.03
C GLU A 13 -18.81 61.67 -29.97
N PRO A 14 -20.15 61.57 -29.77
CA PRO A 14 -20.94 60.44 -29.22
C PRO A 14 -22.38 60.30 -29.83
N ILE A 15 -23.25 59.50 -29.16
CA ILE A 15 -24.74 59.62 -29.06
C ILE A 15 -25.65 59.07 -30.19
N ALA A 16 -26.85 58.65 -29.75
CA ALA A 16 -28.08 58.21 -30.45
C ALA A 16 -28.05 56.81 -31.11
N ILE A 17 -28.94 55.83 -30.86
CA ILE A 17 -30.37 55.71 -30.45
C ILE A 17 -31.32 55.41 -31.65
N ALA A 18 -32.23 54.44 -31.42
CA ALA A 18 -33.42 54.05 -32.19
C ALA A 18 -33.24 53.25 -33.51
N SER A 19 -34.20 52.41 -33.97
CA SER A 19 -35.23 51.58 -33.27
C SER A 19 -36.04 50.75 -34.30
N HIS A 20 -36.44 49.51 -33.97
CA HIS A 20 -37.35 48.64 -34.76
C HIS A 20 -36.79 48.29 -36.19
N VAL A 21 -37.35 47.42 -37.05
CA VAL A 21 -38.73 46.92 -37.29
C VAL A 21 -38.74 45.43 -37.74
N LEU A 22 -39.90 44.78 -37.49
CA LEU A 22 -40.53 43.59 -38.12
C LEU A 22 -40.12 43.25 -39.58
N ALA A 23 -40.29 42.02 -40.14
CA ALA A 23 -40.59 40.69 -39.60
C ALA A 23 -40.48 39.58 -40.70
N SER A 24 -40.48 38.30 -40.26
CA SER A 24 -40.88 37.05 -40.94
C SER A 24 -41.11 36.97 -42.47
N ARG A 25 -40.52 35.94 -43.13
CA ARG A 25 -41.23 35.04 -44.10
C ARG A 25 -40.44 33.79 -44.56
N ASP A 26 -40.56 32.72 -43.77
CA ASP A 26 -41.26 31.45 -44.11
C ASP A 26 -41.09 30.73 -45.49
N LYS A 27 -41.00 29.37 -45.40
CA LYS A 27 -41.30 28.28 -46.38
C LYS A 27 -40.30 27.75 -47.44
N ARG A 28 -40.03 26.42 -47.28
CA ARG A 28 -39.94 25.31 -48.28
C ARG A 28 -38.67 25.15 -49.16
N SER A 29 -38.32 23.95 -49.68
CA SER A 29 -38.42 22.53 -49.22
C SER A 29 -37.87 21.55 -50.28
N LEU A 30 -37.12 20.50 -49.88
CA LEU A 30 -36.75 19.30 -50.69
C LEU A 30 -35.77 19.60 -51.87
N LYS A 31 -34.97 18.66 -52.44
CA LYS A 31 -34.83 17.19 -52.29
C LYS A 31 -33.43 16.72 -52.78
N SER A 32 -32.82 15.71 -52.12
CA SER A 32 -31.88 14.65 -52.63
C SER A 32 -30.80 14.98 -53.69
N TYR A 33 -29.53 14.53 -53.57
CA TYR A 33 -29.12 13.11 -53.60
C TYR A 33 -27.76 12.81 -52.90
N LYS A 34 -27.35 11.53 -52.91
CA LYS A 34 -26.13 10.90 -52.33
C LYS A 34 -24.80 11.44 -52.96
N SER A 35 -23.58 11.21 -52.43
CA SER A 35 -23.05 10.02 -51.74
C SER A 35 -21.72 10.17 -50.96
N GLU A 36 -21.56 9.36 -49.90
CA GLU A 36 -20.35 8.63 -49.45
C GLU A 36 -19.06 9.32 -48.91
N THR A 37 -18.42 8.56 -48.01
CA THR A 37 -17.14 8.77 -47.29
C THR A 37 -17.04 9.95 -46.32
N GLY A 38 -16.56 9.67 -45.10
CA GLY A 38 -16.31 10.64 -44.03
C GLY A 38 -14.81 10.86 -43.78
N TRP A 39 -14.46 11.76 -42.86
CA TRP A 39 -13.07 12.09 -42.53
C TRP A 39 -12.84 12.31 -41.03
N ASP A 40 -11.76 11.73 -40.51
CA ASP A 40 -11.11 12.20 -39.28
C ASP A 40 -10.51 13.60 -39.49
N GLY A 41 -10.77 14.51 -38.56
CA GLY A 41 -10.20 15.87 -38.54
C GLY A 41 -9.17 16.02 -37.43
N LEU A 42 -7.87 15.89 -37.75
CA LEU A 42 -6.81 16.04 -36.74
C LEU A 42 -6.69 17.47 -36.22
N ILE A 43 -6.61 17.62 -34.89
CA ILE A 43 -5.98 18.77 -34.25
C ILE A 43 -4.51 18.79 -34.67
N SER A 44 -4.08 19.85 -35.35
CA SER A 44 -2.66 20.08 -35.67
C SER A 44 -2.14 21.29 -34.90
N ILE A 45 -0.97 21.13 -34.28
CA ILE A 45 -0.25 22.20 -33.57
C ILE A 45 0.84 22.72 -34.51
N PRO A 46 0.99 24.04 -34.72
CA PRO A 46 1.97 24.58 -35.64
C PRO A 46 3.40 24.32 -35.15
N ARG A 47 4.21 23.63 -35.95
CA ARG A 47 5.67 23.60 -35.80
C ARG A 47 6.28 24.79 -36.53
N TRP A 48 7.12 25.53 -35.82
CA TRP A 48 7.99 26.52 -36.46
C TRP A 48 9.03 25.82 -37.34
N THR A 49 9.28 26.40 -38.51
CA THR A 49 10.25 25.90 -39.50
C THR A 49 11.61 26.56 -39.34
N PHE A 50 12.67 25.78 -39.49
CA PHE A 50 13.92 26.26 -40.07
C PHE A 50 14.26 25.38 -41.28
N SER A 51 14.76 26.01 -42.34
CA SER A 51 14.95 25.40 -43.66
C SER A 51 16.43 25.32 -44.02
N PHE A 52 16.83 24.26 -44.73
CA PHE A 52 17.87 24.37 -45.75
C PHE A 52 17.71 23.32 -46.87
N ALA A 53 17.47 23.82 -48.08
CA ALA A 53 17.74 23.30 -49.44
C ALA A 53 17.70 21.78 -49.77
N THR A 54 16.80 21.43 -50.71
CA THR A 54 17.04 20.80 -52.05
C THR A 54 18.24 19.81 -52.23
N THR A 55 18.16 18.68 -52.97
CA THR A 55 17.49 18.46 -54.28
C THR A 55 17.34 16.95 -54.68
N GLN A 56 16.44 16.65 -55.64
CA GLN A 56 16.47 15.54 -56.65
C GLN A 56 16.28 14.03 -56.30
N SER A 57 15.08 13.52 -56.64
CA SER A 57 14.83 12.58 -57.76
C SER A 57 15.30 11.10 -57.81
N PHE A 58 14.36 10.18 -57.49
CA PHE A 58 13.99 8.93 -58.22
C PHE A 58 14.90 7.68 -58.39
N LYS A 59 14.22 6.52 -58.30
CA LYS A 59 14.51 5.12 -58.77
C LYS A 59 15.21 4.11 -57.82
N ASN A 60 14.66 2.88 -57.86
CA ASN A 60 15.22 1.59 -57.37
C ASN A 60 15.93 0.87 -58.55
N PRO A 61 16.55 -0.34 -58.41
CA PRO A 61 17.24 -1.04 -57.29
C PRO A 61 18.75 -1.22 -57.70
N PRO A 62 19.55 -2.30 -57.43
CA PRO A 62 19.45 -3.48 -56.54
C PRO A 62 20.75 -3.83 -55.74
N LEU A 63 20.75 -5.05 -55.18
CA LEU A 63 21.86 -5.95 -54.77
C LEU A 63 23.32 -5.59 -55.15
N GLY A 64 24.23 -5.71 -54.17
CA GLY A 64 25.69 -5.83 -54.37
C GLY A 64 26.48 -5.92 -53.05
N GLU A 65 27.51 -6.76 -52.98
CA GLU A 65 28.47 -6.85 -51.87
C GLU A 65 29.67 -5.92 -52.11
N PHE A 66 30.36 -5.42 -51.06
CA PHE A 66 31.75 -5.81 -50.70
C PHE A 66 32.35 -5.00 -49.51
N ARG A 67 33.57 -5.40 -49.11
CA ARG A 67 34.38 -4.92 -47.96
C ARG A 67 35.11 -3.59 -48.23
N PHE A 68 35.64 -2.93 -47.19
CA PHE A 68 37.08 -2.80 -46.83
C PHE A 68 37.12 -2.44 -45.31
N VAL A 69 37.82 -3.09 -44.37
CA VAL A 69 39.24 -3.53 -44.22
C VAL A 69 40.15 -2.47 -43.60
N TYR A 70 40.94 -2.89 -42.60
CA TYR A 70 42.30 -2.41 -42.34
C TYR A 70 43.18 -3.60 -41.95
N ASP A 71 44.38 -3.66 -42.51
CA ASP A 71 45.38 -4.74 -42.35
C ASP A 71 46.22 -4.54 -41.07
N THR A 72 46.43 -5.55 -40.21
CA THR A 72 47.31 -6.75 -40.29
C THR A 72 48.82 -6.49 -40.18
N TYR A 73 49.46 -7.32 -39.36
CA TYR A 73 50.86 -7.75 -39.51
C TYR A 73 51.00 -9.13 -38.84
N ASP A 74 51.58 -10.09 -39.56
CA ASP A 74 51.94 -11.44 -39.09
C ASP A 74 53.49 -11.54 -39.17
N PRO A 75 54.17 -12.41 -38.39
CA PRO A 75 54.34 -13.78 -38.90
C PRO A 75 54.23 -14.87 -37.84
N SER A 76 53.40 -15.86 -38.15
CA SER A 76 53.51 -17.23 -37.65
C SER A 76 54.78 -17.93 -38.18
N ASP A 77 55.29 -18.95 -37.45
CA ASP A 77 56.24 -19.91 -38.04
C ASP A 77 55.90 -21.37 -37.67
N ARG A 78 55.65 -22.12 -38.75
CA ARG A 78 55.79 -23.57 -39.02
C ARG A 78 55.55 -24.64 -37.93
N THR A 79 54.51 -25.42 -38.25
CA THR A 79 54.37 -26.90 -38.17
C THR A 79 55.67 -27.69 -38.51
N PRO A 80 55.84 -29.02 -38.25
CA PRO A 80 54.78 -30.05 -38.38
C PRO A 80 54.87 -31.43 -37.61
N LEU A 81 53.71 -32.11 -37.44
CA LEU A 81 53.38 -33.54 -37.78
C LEU A 81 54.29 -34.75 -37.35
N PRO A 82 53.96 -36.04 -37.66
CA PRO A 82 52.68 -36.79 -37.68
C PRO A 82 52.73 -38.23 -37.06
N SER A 83 51.54 -38.90 -37.07
CA SER A 83 51.29 -40.36 -37.29
C SER A 83 51.87 -41.41 -36.30
N THR A 84 51.49 -42.70 -36.28
CA THR A 84 50.50 -43.57 -36.99
C THR A 84 49.58 -44.26 -35.94
N SER A 85 48.29 -44.59 -36.11
CA SER A 85 47.43 -45.19 -37.16
C SER A 85 47.27 -46.73 -37.12
N CYS A 86 46.01 -47.21 -37.28
CA CYS A 86 45.57 -48.60 -37.61
C CYS A 86 45.81 -49.72 -36.54
N LYS A 87 44.81 -50.44 -35.98
CA LYS A 87 43.70 -51.18 -36.66
C LYS A 87 42.55 -51.62 -35.72
N VAL A 88 41.32 -51.48 -36.23
CA VAL A 88 40.23 -52.48 -36.33
C VAL A 88 39.95 -53.48 -35.18
N GLY A 89 38.87 -53.21 -34.43
CA GLY A 89 37.68 -54.09 -34.32
C GLY A 89 37.70 -55.35 -33.43
N GLY A 90 36.83 -55.37 -32.40
CA GLY A 90 36.35 -56.62 -31.80
C GLY A 90 35.90 -56.56 -30.33
N LEU A 91 34.82 -57.29 -30.04
CA LEU A 91 34.34 -57.81 -28.74
C LEU A 91 34.32 -56.92 -27.48
N THR A 92 33.11 -56.77 -26.96
CA THR A 92 32.85 -56.88 -25.52
C THR A 92 33.38 -58.19 -24.94
N LEU A 93 34.24 -58.16 -23.92
CA LEU A 93 33.97 -58.96 -22.72
C LEU A 93 34.65 -58.42 -21.44
N ILE A 94 33.88 -58.53 -20.38
CA ILE A 94 34.16 -58.30 -18.95
C ILE A 94 35.58 -58.72 -18.51
N HIS A 95 36.19 -57.92 -17.63
CA HIS A 95 36.98 -58.43 -16.51
C HIS A 95 36.56 -57.76 -15.20
N ASN A 96 35.80 -58.50 -14.39
CA ASN A 96 35.67 -58.23 -12.97
C ASN A 96 36.89 -58.82 -12.26
N VAL A 97 37.54 -58.04 -11.40
CA VAL A 97 38.06 -58.54 -10.12
C VAL A 97 37.72 -57.49 -9.07
N ALA A 98 37.04 -57.91 -8.00
CA ALA A 98 36.65 -57.03 -6.91
C ALA A 98 37.61 -57.21 -5.71
N TYR A 99 37.99 -56.08 -5.11
CA TYR A 99 38.31 -56.00 -3.68
C TYR A 99 37.38 -54.90 -3.12
N HIS A 100 36.40 -55.17 -2.25
CA HIS A 100 36.49 -55.78 -0.91
C HIS A 100 37.54 -55.13 0.00
N VAL A 101 37.06 -54.27 0.90
CA VAL A 101 37.28 -54.29 2.36
C VAL A 101 36.25 -53.30 2.93
N VAL A 102 35.12 -53.82 3.43
CA VAL A 102 34.80 -54.00 4.87
C VAL A 102 34.61 -52.66 5.61
N PRO A 103 33.43 -52.41 6.23
CA PRO A 103 33.27 -51.29 7.14
C PRO A 103 34.06 -51.56 8.43
N VAL A 104 34.83 -50.56 8.88
CA VAL A 104 35.48 -50.57 10.18
C VAL A 104 34.89 -49.45 11.01
N ASP A 105 34.27 -49.79 12.14
CA ASP A 105 33.80 -48.80 13.11
C ASP A 105 34.98 -48.02 13.70
N MET A 106 34.90 -46.69 13.63
CA MET A 106 35.62 -45.82 14.56
C MET A 106 34.62 -44.88 15.25
N SER A 107 34.15 -45.32 16.40
CA SER A 107 33.50 -44.47 17.38
C SER A 107 34.51 -43.46 17.95
N PHE A 108 34.51 -42.22 17.44
CA PHE A 108 35.19 -41.10 18.10
C PHE A 108 34.18 -40.14 18.72
N THR A 109 34.07 -40.20 20.05
CA THR A 109 33.26 -39.28 20.85
C THR A 109 33.89 -37.90 20.89
N SER A 110 33.27 -36.91 20.24
CA SER A 110 33.62 -35.51 20.43
C SER A 110 32.72 -34.87 21.48
N THR A 111 33.24 -34.71 22.70
CA THR A 111 32.57 -34.00 23.79
C THR A 111 32.45 -32.51 23.47
N ALA A 112 31.24 -31.97 23.50
CA ALA A 112 31.01 -30.55 23.27
C ALA A 112 31.49 -29.70 24.46
N VAL A 113 32.63 -29.02 24.31
CA VAL A 113 33.09 -27.98 25.25
C VAL A 113 32.30 -26.68 24.98
N PRO A 114 31.67 -26.06 25.99
CA PRO A 114 30.80 -24.91 25.79
C PRO A 114 31.58 -23.59 25.62
N THR A 115 31.75 -23.12 24.39
CA THR A 115 32.39 -21.82 24.08
C THR A 115 31.46 -20.64 24.38
N ARG A 116 31.45 -20.15 25.63
CA ARG A 116 30.91 -18.82 25.95
C ARG A 116 31.47 -18.14 27.20
N LEU A 117 32.78 -17.92 27.24
CA LEU A 117 33.42 -16.87 28.05
C LEU A 117 34.86 -16.66 27.56
N LEU A 118 35.12 -15.57 26.85
CA LEU A 118 36.44 -14.94 26.69
C LEU A 118 36.27 -13.54 26.08
N SER A 119 36.84 -12.53 26.73
CA SER A 119 37.27 -11.28 26.11
C SER A 119 38.41 -11.56 25.09
N PRO A 120 38.75 -10.64 24.17
CA PRO A 120 39.78 -10.90 23.17
C PRO A 120 41.12 -11.27 23.82
N MET A 121 41.60 -12.48 23.51
CA MET A 121 42.88 -13.05 23.95
C MET A 121 43.94 -12.85 22.85
N PRO A 122 44.95 -11.99 23.03
CA PRO A 122 46.06 -11.87 22.07
C PRO A 122 47.11 -12.97 22.25
N ASP A 123 47.27 -13.48 23.47
CA ASP A 123 48.57 -14.01 23.90
C ASP A 123 48.81 -15.51 23.62
N ILE A 124 47.77 -16.28 23.30
CA ILE A 124 47.89 -17.75 23.15
C ILE A 124 48.78 -18.16 21.95
N LEU A 125 49.00 -17.27 20.97
CA LEU A 125 49.94 -17.50 19.86
C LEU A 125 51.39 -17.07 20.16
N SER A 126 51.69 -16.56 21.37
CA SER A 126 53.05 -16.21 21.80
C SER A 126 53.78 -17.35 22.52
N ALA A 127 53.03 -18.28 23.13
CA ALA A 127 53.54 -19.30 24.04
C ALA A 127 54.07 -20.58 23.33
N SER A 128 54.96 -20.41 22.34
CA SER A 128 55.71 -21.53 21.73
C SER A 128 57.22 -21.26 21.62
N SER A 129 57.76 -20.45 22.54
CA SER A 129 59.18 -20.11 22.67
C SER A 129 59.94 -21.01 23.67
N GLY A 130 59.29 -22.06 24.19
CA GLY A 130 59.92 -23.11 24.99
C GLY A 130 60.36 -24.30 24.13
N SER A 131 61.67 -24.48 23.99
CA SER A 131 62.39 -25.71 23.60
C SER A 131 61.62 -26.82 22.84
N GLY A 132 61.89 -26.95 21.54
CA GLY A 132 61.78 -28.25 20.84
C GLY A 132 60.42 -28.63 20.24
N VAL A 133 59.62 -27.67 19.77
CA VAL A 133 58.43 -27.96 18.95
C VAL A 133 58.78 -27.81 17.46
N ASP A 134 58.55 -28.85 16.66
CA ASP A 134 58.79 -28.83 15.22
C ASP A 134 57.95 -27.74 14.51
N SER A 135 58.57 -27.03 13.56
CA SER A 135 57.92 -25.93 12.82
C SER A 135 56.68 -26.39 12.06
N ASP A 136 56.68 -27.65 11.61
CA ASP A 136 55.57 -28.25 10.88
C ASP A 136 54.37 -28.48 11.80
N SER A 137 54.57 -28.97 13.02
CA SER A 137 53.50 -29.12 14.03
C SER A 137 52.82 -27.78 14.34
N ALA A 138 53.60 -26.71 14.47
CA ALA A 138 53.07 -25.35 14.65
C ALA A 138 52.30 -24.84 13.42
N SER A 139 52.66 -25.25 12.20
CA SER A 139 51.90 -24.92 10.99
C SER A 139 50.58 -25.69 10.89
N VAL A 140 50.59 -26.99 11.24
CA VAL A 140 49.40 -27.84 11.26
C VAL A 140 48.40 -27.34 12.29
N ALA A 141 48.84 -26.97 13.50
CA ALA A 141 47.97 -26.43 14.54
C ALA A 141 47.20 -25.18 14.08
N ARG A 142 47.85 -24.22 13.41
CA ARG A 142 47.18 -23.05 12.83
C ARG A 142 46.16 -23.45 11.76
N ARG A 143 46.53 -24.34 10.84
CA ARG A 143 45.65 -24.79 9.74
C ARG A 143 44.43 -25.57 10.24
N VAL A 144 44.57 -26.33 11.33
CA VAL A 144 43.45 -27.01 12.01
C VAL A 144 42.49 -25.99 12.65
N ALA A 145 42.99 -24.92 13.28
CA ALA A 145 42.14 -23.87 13.86
C ALA A 145 41.22 -23.21 12.80
N LEU A 146 41.72 -22.99 11.58
CA LEU A 146 40.94 -22.46 10.46
C LEU A 146 39.76 -23.37 10.06
N GLN A 147 39.87 -24.69 10.24
CA GLN A 147 38.77 -25.62 9.97
C GLN A 147 37.60 -25.45 10.98
N GLY A 148 37.85 -24.86 12.15
CA GLY A 148 36.82 -24.54 13.13
C GLY A 148 35.86 -23.44 12.68
N ALA A 149 36.30 -22.52 11.81
CA ALA A 149 35.46 -21.43 11.30
C ALA A 149 34.30 -21.96 10.45
N ARG A 150 33.07 -21.49 10.74
CA ARG A 150 31.83 -21.88 10.05
C ARG A 150 31.23 -20.79 9.16
N THR A 151 31.80 -19.58 9.18
CA THR A 151 31.42 -18.46 8.32
C THR A 151 32.68 -17.79 7.78
N VAL A 152 32.56 -17.06 6.66
CA VAL A 152 33.70 -16.37 6.03
C VAL A 152 34.23 -15.26 6.94
N ASP A 153 33.36 -14.54 7.64
CA ASP A 153 33.78 -13.48 8.56
C ASP A 153 34.53 -14.06 9.79
N ALA A 154 34.02 -15.14 10.40
CA ALA A 154 34.72 -15.81 11.51
C ALA A 154 36.02 -16.52 11.10
N LEU A 155 36.31 -16.64 9.79
CA LEU A 155 37.61 -17.05 9.28
C LEU A 155 38.55 -15.85 9.09
N ILE A 156 38.02 -14.71 8.63
CA ILE A 156 38.75 -13.45 8.50
C ILE A 156 39.17 -12.94 9.90
N ASP A 157 38.33 -13.12 10.91
CA ASP A 157 38.62 -12.78 12.32
C ASP A 157 39.71 -13.66 12.96
N LEU A 158 40.10 -14.77 12.32
CA LEU A 158 41.23 -15.63 12.74
C LEU A 158 42.57 -15.24 12.08
N ILE A 159 42.58 -14.26 11.18
CA ILE A 159 43.80 -13.73 10.56
C ILE A 159 44.45 -12.74 11.56
N PRO A 160 45.79 -12.71 11.72
CA PRO A 160 46.47 -11.74 12.57
C PRO A 160 46.07 -10.30 12.20
N GLY A 161 45.70 -9.50 13.21
CA GLY A 161 45.01 -8.22 13.03
C GLY A 161 45.64 -7.26 12.01
N ASP A 162 46.98 -7.17 12.01
CA ASP A 162 47.74 -6.32 11.09
C ASP A 162 47.61 -6.69 9.60
N PHE A 163 47.06 -7.86 9.28
CA PHE A 163 46.80 -8.34 7.91
C PHE A 163 45.29 -8.46 7.58
N VAL A 164 44.40 -8.29 8.56
CA VAL A 164 42.95 -8.46 8.36
C VAL A 164 42.42 -7.48 7.31
N GLU A 165 42.76 -6.19 7.41
CA GLU A 165 42.22 -5.15 6.52
C GLU A 165 42.68 -5.32 5.07
N CYS A 166 43.95 -5.69 4.82
CA CYS A 166 44.46 -5.89 3.47
C CYS A 166 43.95 -7.19 2.82
N LEU A 167 43.64 -8.23 3.61
CA LEU A 167 43.13 -9.50 3.10
C LEU A 167 41.59 -9.59 3.04
N ARG A 168 40.84 -8.82 3.83
CA ARG A 168 39.36 -8.85 3.86
C ARG A 168 38.73 -8.61 2.49
N GLY A 169 39.32 -7.71 1.68
CA GLY A 169 38.88 -7.44 0.31
C GLY A 169 39.02 -8.65 -0.61
N PRO A 170 40.26 -9.10 -0.92
CA PRO A 170 40.52 -10.27 -1.76
C PRO A 170 39.79 -11.54 -1.31
N LEU A 171 39.78 -11.85 0.00
CA LEU A 171 39.12 -13.04 0.53
C LEU A 171 37.59 -13.02 0.34
N ARG A 172 36.95 -11.85 0.47
CA ARG A 172 35.52 -11.70 0.11
C ARG A 172 35.30 -11.75 -1.40
N GLY A 173 36.27 -11.33 -2.21
CA GLY A 173 36.28 -11.53 -3.67
C GLY A 173 36.23 -13.01 -4.04
N ILE A 174 37.10 -13.83 -3.44
CA ILE A 174 37.12 -15.29 -3.60
C ILE A 174 35.76 -15.89 -3.21
N SER A 175 35.21 -15.51 -2.05
CA SER A 175 33.87 -15.97 -1.61
C SER A 175 32.75 -15.64 -2.62
N ALA A 176 32.83 -14.49 -3.29
CA ALA A 176 31.88 -14.10 -4.33
C ALA A 176 32.06 -14.91 -5.63
N THR A 177 33.30 -15.23 -6.01
CA THR A 177 33.62 -16.09 -7.16
C THR A 177 33.15 -17.53 -6.94
N THR A 178 33.38 -18.13 -5.76
CA THR A 178 32.82 -19.46 -5.42
C THR A 178 31.29 -19.46 -5.45
N SER A 179 30.65 -18.39 -4.95
CA SER A 179 29.19 -18.25 -4.97
C SER A 179 28.63 -18.21 -6.40
N LYS A 180 29.34 -17.57 -7.34
CA LYS A 180 29.02 -17.61 -8.77
C LYS A 180 29.19 -19.02 -9.35
N LEU A 181 30.31 -19.68 -9.06
CA LEU A 181 30.61 -21.04 -9.54
C LEU A 181 29.54 -22.05 -9.10
N VAL A 182 29.17 -22.04 -7.82
CA VAL A 182 28.08 -22.86 -7.27
C VAL A 182 26.76 -22.63 -8.04
N SER A 183 26.40 -21.37 -8.28
CA SER A 183 25.19 -21.01 -9.02
C SER A 183 25.25 -21.44 -10.49
N ALA A 184 26.42 -21.32 -11.13
CA ALA A 184 26.67 -21.75 -12.50
C ALA A 184 26.56 -23.28 -12.65
N ARG A 185 27.26 -24.05 -11.80
CA ARG A 185 27.15 -25.52 -11.71
C ARG A 185 25.70 -25.97 -11.49
N ALA A 186 24.99 -25.35 -10.53
CA ALA A 186 23.58 -25.66 -10.25
C ALA A 186 22.62 -25.32 -11.42
N THR A 187 22.97 -24.33 -12.25
CA THR A 187 22.22 -24.00 -13.48
C THR A 187 22.50 -25.00 -14.58
N LEU A 188 23.77 -25.35 -14.81
CA LEU A 188 24.21 -26.35 -15.79
C LEU A 188 23.58 -27.72 -15.52
N VAL A 189 23.53 -28.16 -14.27
CA VAL A 189 22.83 -29.41 -13.88
C VAL A 189 21.34 -29.36 -14.23
N LYS A 190 20.65 -28.23 -13.97
CA LYS A 190 19.23 -28.07 -14.31
C LYS A 190 18.99 -28.08 -15.82
N TRP A 191 19.85 -27.46 -16.61
CA TRP A 191 19.72 -27.46 -18.08
C TRP A 191 20.02 -28.85 -18.67
N ARG A 192 21.02 -29.58 -18.14
CA ARG A 192 21.27 -30.99 -18.48
C ARG A 192 20.08 -31.90 -18.10
N GLN A 193 19.43 -31.68 -16.96
CA GLN A 193 18.19 -32.39 -16.59
C GLN A 193 17.04 -32.09 -17.57
N HIS A 194 16.86 -30.82 -17.96
CA HIS A 194 15.86 -30.44 -18.95
C HIS A 194 16.08 -31.11 -20.32
N HIS A 195 17.32 -31.09 -20.81
CA HIS A 195 17.75 -31.75 -22.04
C HIS A 195 17.51 -33.26 -21.99
N ALA A 196 17.93 -33.94 -20.91
CA ALA A 196 17.69 -35.38 -20.72
C ALA A 196 16.20 -35.75 -20.61
N ALA A 197 15.35 -34.83 -20.16
CA ALA A 197 13.90 -35.01 -20.06
C ALA A 197 13.13 -34.56 -21.32
N GLY A 198 13.80 -34.06 -22.37
CA GLY A 198 13.14 -33.52 -23.57
C GLY A 198 12.29 -32.27 -23.30
N THR A 199 12.62 -31.49 -22.27
CA THR A 199 11.86 -30.29 -21.85
C THR A 199 12.71 -29.03 -21.92
N MET A 200 12.07 -27.86 -22.05
CA MET A 200 12.76 -26.57 -22.16
C MET A 200 12.72 -25.78 -20.84
N PRO A 201 13.82 -25.14 -20.40
CA PRO A 201 13.78 -24.11 -19.36
C PRO A 201 12.90 -22.93 -19.79
N SER A 202 12.06 -22.41 -18.90
CA SER A 202 11.01 -21.42 -19.21
C SER A 202 11.49 -20.08 -19.79
N HIS A 203 12.78 -19.75 -19.67
CA HIS A 203 13.40 -18.54 -20.22
C HIS A 203 14.09 -18.76 -21.57
N LEU A 204 14.30 -20.03 -21.98
CA LEU A 204 14.74 -20.40 -23.33
C LEU A 204 13.56 -20.79 -24.23
N PHE A 205 12.40 -21.09 -23.64
CA PHE A 205 11.18 -21.38 -24.39
C PHE A 205 10.70 -20.16 -25.18
N ARG A 206 10.44 -20.38 -26.48
CA ARG A 206 9.71 -19.48 -27.37
C ARG A 206 8.46 -20.20 -27.87
N GLN A 207 7.37 -19.45 -28.05
CA GLN A 207 6.17 -19.93 -28.73
C GLN A 207 6.44 -20.04 -30.23
N LYS A 208 5.87 -21.07 -30.88
CA LYS A 208 6.03 -21.26 -32.33
C LYS A 208 5.43 -20.06 -33.09
N PRO A 209 6.06 -19.57 -34.17
CA PRO A 209 5.46 -18.53 -35.02
C PRO A 209 4.10 -18.99 -35.58
N GLU A 210 3.08 -18.14 -35.45
CA GLU A 210 1.74 -18.43 -35.96
C GLU A 210 1.56 -17.83 -37.35
N VAL A 211 1.54 -18.69 -38.37
CA VAL A 211 1.24 -18.31 -39.76
C VAL A 211 -0.27 -18.31 -39.95
N GLN A 212 -0.83 -17.15 -40.28
CA GLN A 212 -2.25 -17.02 -40.59
C GLN A 212 -2.55 -17.59 -41.99
N LEU A 213 -3.23 -18.73 -42.03
CA LEU A 213 -3.73 -19.34 -43.25
C LEU A 213 -5.21 -18.94 -43.46
N THR A 214 -5.64 -18.85 -44.71
CA THR A 214 -7.06 -18.59 -45.03
C THR A 214 -7.93 -19.78 -44.61
N SER A 215 -9.18 -19.51 -44.18
CA SER A 215 -10.09 -20.53 -43.61
C SER A 215 -10.22 -21.77 -44.49
N ASN A 216 -10.35 -21.58 -45.81
CA ASN A 216 -10.57 -22.67 -46.77
C ASN A 216 -9.30 -23.47 -47.08
N PHE A 217 -8.12 -22.87 -46.89
CA PHE A 217 -6.83 -23.57 -47.05
C PHE A 217 -6.42 -24.27 -45.75
N GLY A 218 -6.70 -23.71 -44.56
CA GLY A 218 -6.35 -24.30 -43.26
C GLY A 218 -6.93 -25.70 -43.00
N SER A 219 -7.93 -26.11 -43.77
CA SER A 219 -8.56 -27.44 -43.77
C SER A 219 -7.98 -28.45 -44.79
N THR A 220 -7.00 -28.08 -45.62
CA THR A 220 -6.38 -29.01 -46.59
C THR A 220 -5.21 -29.80 -45.99
N ASP A 221 -4.89 -30.95 -46.59
CA ASP A 221 -3.73 -31.75 -46.22
C ASP A 221 -2.41 -31.01 -46.49
N ASP A 222 -2.32 -30.19 -47.55
CA ASP A 222 -1.14 -29.34 -47.82
C ASP A 222 -0.89 -28.35 -46.67
N ALA A 223 -1.96 -27.71 -46.16
CA ALA A 223 -1.85 -26.86 -44.98
C ALA A 223 -1.49 -27.66 -43.71
N SER A 224 -1.82 -28.95 -43.63
CA SER A 224 -1.34 -29.85 -42.59
C SER A 224 0.17 -30.10 -42.71
N GLN A 225 0.67 -30.40 -43.92
CA GLN A 225 2.09 -30.58 -44.20
C GLN A 225 2.91 -29.32 -43.89
N HIS A 226 2.45 -28.14 -44.29
CA HIS A 226 3.12 -26.87 -43.95
C HIS A 226 3.17 -26.60 -42.45
N ARG A 227 2.12 -26.95 -41.69
CA ARG A 227 2.14 -26.86 -40.21
C ARG A 227 3.13 -27.84 -39.59
N LEU A 228 3.18 -29.09 -40.08
CA LEU A 228 4.13 -30.11 -39.63
C LEU A 228 5.59 -29.72 -39.91
N ALA A 229 5.88 -29.15 -41.09
CA ALA A 229 7.22 -28.65 -41.43
C ALA A 229 7.66 -27.51 -40.50
N LEU A 230 6.78 -26.56 -40.19
CA LEU A 230 7.06 -25.46 -39.27
C LEU A 230 7.19 -25.91 -37.80
N GLU A 231 6.41 -26.91 -37.39
CA GLU A 231 6.53 -27.56 -36.08
C GLU A 231 7.87 -28.29 -35.93
N SER A 232 8.28 -29.06 -36.96
CA SER A 232 9.59 -29.72 -37.02
C SER A 232 10.74 -28.73 -36.86
N ALA A 233 10.79 -27.69 -37.71
CA ALA A 233 11.82 -26.65 -37.65
C ALA A 233 11.84 -25.90 -36.30
N HIS A 234 10.67 -25.69 -35.68
CA HIS A 234 10.61 -25.10 -34.34
C HIS A 234 11.16 -26.02 -33.25
N THR A 235 10.91 -27.34 -33.33
CA THR A 235 11.51 -28.29 -32.37
C THR A 235 13.04 -28.41 -32.52
N GLU A 236 13.56 -28.33 -33.75
CA GLU A 236 15.00 -28.29 -34.01
C GLU A 236 15.65 -27.01 -33.49
N TYR A 237 15.04 -25.84 -33.74
CA TYR A 237 15.47 -24.56 -33.16
C TYR A 237 15.51 -24.61 -31.62
N LEU A 238 14.48 -25.15 -30.98
CA LEU A 238 14.43 -25.29 -29.53
C LEU A 238 15.54 -26.22 -29.01
N LYS A 239 15.75 -27.38 -29.63
CA LYS A 239 16.79 -28.34 -29.25
C LYS A 239 18.20 -27.72 -29.37
N THR A 240 18.53 -27.18 -30.54
CA THR A 240 19.85 -26.57 -30.80
C THR A 240 20.12 -25.35 -29.91
N THR A 241 19.08 -24.57 -29.57
CA THR A 241 19.19 -23.47 -28.60
C THR A 241 19.59 -23.96 -27.20
N LEU A 242 19.00 -25.08 -26.73
CA LEU A 242 19.33 -25.66 -25.42
C LEU A 242 20.73 -26.30 -25.40
N GLU A 243 21.13 -26.98 -26.47
CA GLU A 243 22.48 -27.55 -26.60
C GLU A 243 23.56 -26.45 -26.56
N ASN A 244 23.38 -25.38 -27.31
CA ASN A 244 24.28 -24.22 -27.28
C ASN A 244 24.30 -23.52 -25.92
N ALA A 245 23.15 -23.38 -25.26
CA ALA A 245 23.09 -22.81 -23.91
C ALA A 245 23.82 -23.69 -22.87
N ILE A 246 23.69 -25.02 -22.95
CA ILE A 246 24.42 -25.97 -22.09
C ILE A 246 25.93 -25.87 -22.32
N LYS A 247 26.37 -25.72 -23.58
CA LYS A 247 27.80 -25.54 -23.91
C LYS A 247 28.34 -24.24 -23.30
N ALA A 248 27.73 -23.10 -23.62
CA ALA A 248 28.17 -21.79 -23.10
C ALA A 248 28.16 -21.73 -21.56
N LYS A 249 27.24 -22.46 -20.90
CA LYS A 249 27.19 -22.54 -19.44
C LYS A 249 28.14 -23.57 -18.82
N ALA A 250 28.69 -24.50 -19.60
CA ALA A 250 29.83 -25.32 -19.20
C ALA A 250 31.13 -24.52 -19.30
N ASP A 251 31.30 -23.73 -20.37
CA ASP A 251 32.47 -22.86 -20.58
C ASP A 251 32.58 -21.79 -19.47
N ASP A 252 31.45 -21.20 -19.04
CA ASP A 252 31.36 -20.29 -17.87
C ASP A 252 31.72 -20.99 -16.53
N VAL A 253 31.40 -22.28 -16.37
CA VAL A 253 31.81 -23.06 -15.19
C VAL A 253 33.33 -23.29 -15.21
N LEU A 254 33.90 -23.69 -16.35
CA LEU A 254 35.35 -23.88 -16.51
C LEU A 254 36.13 -22.57 -16.26
N PHE A 255 35.64 -21.43 -16.76
CA PHE A 255 36.23 -20.12 -16.49
C PHE A 255 36.23 -19.78 -14.99
N LEU A 256 35.15 -20.09 -14.27
CA LEU A 256 35.04 -19.86 -12.83
C LEU A 256 35.84 -20.89 -11.99
N GLU A 257 36.12 -22.07 -12.52
CA GLU A 257 37.01 -23.07 -11.91
C GLU A 257 38.48 -22.64 -12.07
N ALA A 258 38.88 -22.23 -13.28
CA ALA A 258 40.20 -21.64 -13.55
C ALA A 258 40.44 -20.28 -12.85
N ALA A 259 39.40 -19.67 -12.26
CA ALA A 259 39.51 -18.50 -11.40
C ALA A 259 39.81 -18.86 -9.93
N LEU A 260 39.70 -20.12 -9.53
CA LEU A 260 39.91 -20.62 -8.16
C LEU A 260 41.09 -21.62 -8.05
N GLU A 261 41.94 -21.69 -9.08
CA GLU A 261 43.16 -22.50 -9.04
C GLU A 261 44.18 -21.96 -8.01
N PRO A 262 44.87 -22.84 -7.25
CA PRO A 262 45.70 -22.42 -6.13
C PRO A 262 46.87 -21.50 -6.52
N GLU A 263 47.47 -21.69 -7.70
CA GLU A 263 48.54 -20.80 -8.20
C GLU A 263 48.01 -19.39 -8.47
N ARG A 264 46.82 -19.28 -9.05
CA ARG A 264 46.17 -18.01 -9.36
C ARG A 264 45.76 -17.28 -8.09
N LEU A 265 45.15 -17.99 -7.15
CA LEU A 265 44.77 -17.47 -5.83
C LEU A 265 46.01 -17.00 -5.03
N PHE A 266 47.11 -17.75 -5.09
CA PHE A 266 48.36 -17.35 -4.44
C PHE A 266 48.95 -16.08 -5.08
N ASN A 267 48.96 -15.99 -6.41
CA ASN A 267 49.43 -14.81 -7.13
C ASN A 267 48.52 -13.58 -6.91
N GLU A 268 47.23 -13.75 -6.63
CA GLU A 268 46.32 -12.66 -6.24
C GLU A 268 46.56 -12.19 -4.79
N LEU A 269 46.78 -13.10 -3.84
CA LEU A 269 46.95 -12.76 -2.42
C LEU A 269 48.36 -12.27 -2.04
N LYS A 270 49.40 -12.78 -2.72
CA LYS A 270 50.82 -12.50 -2.45
C LYS A 270 51.18 -11.00 -2.45
N PRO A 271 50.73 -10.15 -3.39
CA PRO A 271 51.07 -8.73 -3.39
C PRO A 271 50.60 -8.00 -2.13
N PHE A 272 49.38 -8.26 -1.67
CA PHE A 272 48.81 -7.61 -0.48
C PHE A 272 49.59 -7.97 0.79
N ILE A 273 49.97 -9.25 0.96
CA ILE A 273 50.75 -9.72 2.11
C ILE A 273 52.19 -9.18 2.05
N ALA A 274 52.81 -9.16 0.87
CA ALA A 274 54.18 -8.69 0.70
C ALA A 274 54.32 -7.18 0.95
N VAL A 275 53.39 -6.36 0.44
CA VAL A 275 53.37 -4.90 0.69
C VAL A 275 53.13 -4.60 2.17
N GLN A 276 52.11 -5.22 2.77
CA GLN A 276 51.78 -4.98 4.18
C GLN A 276 52.90 -5.45 5.12
N GLY A 277 53.49 -6.63 4.87
CA GLY A 277 54.61 -7.14 5.66
C GLY A 277 55.86 -6.26 5.57
N SER A 278 56.16 -5.73 4.38
CA SER A 278 57.30 -4.81 4.18
C SER A 278 57.08 -3.48 4.91
N HIS A 279 55.86 -2.93 4.86
CA HIS A 279 55.49 -1.73 5.60
C HIS A 279 55.60 -1.94 7.12
N LEU A 280 55.05 -3.05 7.65
CA LEU A 280 55.08 -3.37 9.08
C LEU A 280 56.51 -3.53 9.61
N LEU A 281 57.41 -4.22 8.89
CA LEU A 281 58.82 -4.38 9.27
C LEU A 281 59.62 -3.08 9.18
N ALA A 282 59.28 -2.18 8.25
CA ALA A 282 59.88 -0.86 8.17
C ALA A 282 59.47 0.05 9.34
N THR A 283 58.19 0.00 9.75
CA THR A 283 57.62 0.87 10.80
C THR A 283 57.83 0.36 12.23
N ARG A 284 57.77 -0.95 12.48
CA ARG A 284 57.89 -1.55 13.82
C ARG A 284 59.26 -2.20 14.02
N LYS A 285 60.19 -1.42 14.58
CA LYS A 285 61.55 -1.87 14.92
C LYS A 285 61.75 -1.92 16.44
N VAL A 286 62.48 -2.94 16.91
CA VAL A 286 62.71 -3.21 18.33
C VAL A 286 64.08 -2.64 18.75
N PRO A 287 64.19 -1.93 19.88
CA PRO A 287 65.46 -1.42 20.38
C PRO A 287 66.33 -2.55 20.97
N LEU A 288 67.36 -2.97 20.23
CA LEU A 288 68.45 -3.80 20.75
C LEU A 288 69.40 -2.92 21.56
N ILE A 289 69.29 -2.98 22.89
CA ILE A 289 70.19 -2.28 23.81
C ILE A 289 71.47 -3.10 23.97
N THR A 290 72.62 -2.51 23.63
CA THR A 290 73.93 -3.11 23.86
C THR A 290 74.60 -2.49 25.09
N TYR A 291 75.24 -3.35 25.87
CA TYR A 291 76.00 -3.00 27.07
C TYR A 291 77.49 -3.31 26.86
N THR A 292 78.35 -2.67 27.64
CA THR A 292 79.77 -3.02 27.76
C THR A 292 79.97 -4.13 28.79
N ASP A 293 81.15 -4.77 28.79
CA ASP A 293 81.48 -5.90 29.67
C ASP A 293 81.52 -5.55 31.17
N LYS A 294 81.34 -4.26 31.52
CA LYS A 294 81.19 -3.73 32.87
C LYS A 294 79.76 -3.29 33.21
N GLY A 295 78.77 -3.68 32.39
CA GLY A 295 77.35 -3.36 32.58
C GLY A 295 76.93 -1.94 32.18
N ALA A 296 77.87 -1.06 31.79
CA ALA A 296 77.54 0.29 31.36
C ALA A 296 76.92 0.28 29.94
N PHE A 297 75.84 1.04 29.76
CA PHE A 297 75.13 1.26 28.49
C PHE A 297 76.09 1.69 27.38
N LYS A 298 75.94 1.13 26.18
CA LYS A 298 76.80 1.40 25.02
C LYS A 298 76.05 2.10 23.89
N GLU A 299 75.01 1.47 23.35
CA GLU A 299 74.27 1.94 22.18
C GLU A 299 72.92 1.21 22.05
N VAL A 300 71.88 1.87 21.52
CA VAL A 300 70.60 1.23 21.15
C VAL A 300 70.49 1.18 19.64
N LYS A 301 70.27 -0.01 19.07
CA LYS A 301 70.05 -0.21 17.62
C LYS A 301 68.65 -0.72 17.36
N PHE A 302 67.91 -0.02 16.51
CA PHE A 302 66.56 -0.44 16.12
C PHE A 302 66.64 -1.51 15.02
N ILE A 303 66.45 -2.76 15.42
CA ILE A 303 66.44 -3.94 14.54
C ILE A 303 65.01 -4.32 14.14
N GLU A 304 64.85 -5.11 13.08
CA GLU A 304 63.54 -5.65 12.70
C GLU A 304 63.05 -6.69 13.72
N ASP A 305 61.74 -6.70 13.98
CA ASP A 305 61.14 -7.66 14.91
C ASP A 305 61.11 -9.08 14.30
N ALA A 306 61.84 -10.00 14.93
CA ALA A 306 61.91 -11.40 14.52
C ALA A 306 60.56 -12.14 14.65
N LEU A 307 59.70 -11.76 15.60
CA LEU A 307 58.36 -12.33 15.77
C LEU A 307 57.42 -11.83 14.66
N LEU A 308 57.43 -10.53 14.38
CA LEU A 308 56.69 -9.94 13.25
C LEU A 308 57.14 -10.53 11.91
N ALA A 309 58.45 -10.70 11.71
CA ALA A 309 58.99 -11.35 10.50
C ALA A 309 58.52 -12.82 10.38
N GLN A 310 58.38 -13.54 11.50
CA GLN A 310 57.80 -14.88 11.51
C GLN A 310 56.27 -14.88 11.26
N GLN A 311 55.55 -13.88 11.76
CA GLN A 311 54.12 -13.70 11.45
C GLN A 311 53.89 -13.40 9.96
N CYS A 312 54.71 -12.54 9.34
CA CYS A 312 54.69 -12.30 7.89
C CYS A 312 54.88 -13.62 7.10
N ARG A 313 55.85 -14.45 7.49
CA ARG A 313 56.09 -15.77 6.87
C ARG A 313 54.90 -16.72 7.06
N ASN A 314 54.33 -16.77 8.27
CA ASN A 314 53.17 -17.62 8.58
C ASN A 314 51.92 -17.21 7.75
N VAL A 315 51.58 -15.92 7.70
CA VAL A 315 50.42 -15.41 6.93
C VAL A 315 50.61 -15.66 5.43
N MET A 316 51.84 -15.52 4.91
CA MET A 316 52.13 -15.86 3.52
C MET A 316 51.97 -17.37 3.24
N ALA A 317 52.47 -18.23 4.12
CA ALA A 317 52.37 -19.69 3.99
C ALA A 317 50.95 -20.24 4.16
N ASP A 318 50.09 -19.56 4.94
CA ASP A 318 48.71 -19.99 5.22
C ASP A 318 47.66 -19.27 4.34
N SER A 319 48.09 -18.35 3.47
CA SER A 319 47.25 -17.59 2.52
C SER A 319 46.30 -18.47 1.69
N ILE A 320 46.82 -19.56 1.11
CA ILE A 320 46.06 -20.53 0.31
C ILE A 320 45.04 -21.30 1.18
N ALA A 321 45.37 -21.56 2.46
CA ALA A 321 44.47 -22.26 3.38
C ALA A 321 43.24 -21.41 3.75
N TYR A 322 43.40 -20.07 3.87
CA TYR A 322 42.25 -19.17 4.00
C TYR A 322 41.32 -19.28 2.78
N ALA A 323 41.89 -19.22 1.56
CA ALA A 323 41.11 -19.29 0.32
C ALA A 323 40.33 -20.62 0.17
N PHE A 324 40.98 -21.77 0.36
CA PHE A 324 40.29 -23.06 0.32
C PHE A 324 39.25 -23.24 1.43
N ARG A 325 39.48 -22.66 2.62
CA ARG A 325 38.46 -22.74 3.68
C ARG A 325 37.21 -21.91 3.34
N ILE A 326 37.36 -20.76 2.68
CA ILE A 326 36.23 -19.98 2.14
C ILE A 326 35.47 -20.80 1.10
N ILE A 327 36.18 -21.42 0.14
CA ILE A 327 35.57 -22.28 -0.89
C ILE A 327 34.74 -23.40 -0.22
N SER A 328 35.33 -24.11 0.75
CA SER A 328 34.69 -25.18 1.52
C SER A 328 33.44 -24.71 2.29
N ILE A 329 33.45 -23.53 2.89
CA ILE A 329 32.29 -22.95 3.59
C ILE A 329 31.15 -22.64 2.59
N VAL A 330 31.46 -22.03 1.45
CA VAL A 330 30.45 -21.69 0.43
C VAL A 330 29.85 -22.95 -0.22
N GLU A 331 30.67 -23.94 -0.57
CA GLU A 331 30.20 -25.19 -1.17
C GLU A 331 29.39 -26.05 -0.19
N SER A 332 29.80 -26.14 1.09
CA SER A 332 29.04 -26.89 2.11
C SER A 332 27.68 -26.25 2.41
N HIS A 333 27.59 -24.91 2.46
CA HIS A 333 26.30 -24.21 2.55
C HIS A 333 25.39 -24.52 1.34
N ALA A 334 25.96 -24.57 0.14
CA ALA A 334 25.22 -24.90 -1.07
C ALA A 334 24.70 -26.35 -1.08
N ALA A 335 25.51 -27.32 -0.62
CA ALA A 335 25.11 -28.72 -0.49
C ALA A 335 23.97 -28.91 0.54
N VAL A 336 23.97 -28.15 1.63
CA VAL A 336 22.86 -28.16 2.60
C VAL A 336 21.57 -27.60 1.97
N GLU A 337 21.65 -26.55 1.15
CA GLU A 337 20.48 -25.99 0.45
C GLU A 337 19.99 -26.85 -0.72
N SER A 338 20.85 -27.59 -1.43
CA SER A 338 20.40 -28.53 -2.46
C SER A 338 19.61 -29.69 -1.85
N VAL A 339 20.10 -30.30 -0.75
CA VAL A 339 19.38 -31.36 -0.02
C VAL A 339 18.05 -30.85 0.55
N LYS A 340 17.98 -29.61 1.04
CA LYS A 340 16.72 -28.97 1.44
C LYS A 340 15.75 -28.79 0.26
N GLN A 341 16.24 -28.41 -0.92
CA GLN A 341 15.42 -28.25 -2.13
C GLN A 341 14.92 -29.59 -2.68
N GLU A 342 15.74 -30.63 -2.64
CA GLU A 342 15.37 -31.99 -3.04
C GLU A 342 14.28 -32.57 -2.14
N ARG A 343 14.47 -32.54 -0.81
CA ARG A 343 13.43 -32.96 0.15
C ARG A 343 12.11 -32.19 -0.02
N LYS A 344 12.17 -30.89 -0.34
CA LYS A 344 10.97 -30.09 -0.67
C LYS A 344 10.33 -30.50 -2.01
N ARG A 345 11.13 -30.90 -3.01
CA ARG A 345 10.64 -31.36 -4.31
C ARG A 345 9.97 -32.73 -4.19
N ASP A 346 10.50 -33.64 -3.39
CA ASP A 346 9.92 -34.97 -3.18
C ASP A 346 8.71 -34.93 -2.25
N LEU A 347 8.71 -34.08 -1.21
CA LEU A 347 7.51 -33.83 -0.40
C LEU A 347 6.40 -33.16 -1.24
N LYS A 348 6.76 -32.32 -2.23
CA LYS A 348 5.80 -31.85 -3.24
C LYS A 348 5.31 -33.00 -4.14
N LYS A 349 6.18 -33.84 -4.70
CA LYS A 349 5.75 -34.99 -5.53
C LYS A 349 4.79 -35.91 -4.77
N ALA A 350 5.06 -36.18 -3.49
CA ALA A 350 4.20 -36.99 -2.64
C ALA A 350 2.80 -36.36 -2.51
N ALA A 351 2.72 -35.06 -2.20
CA ALA A 351 1.46 -34.33 -2.12
C ALA A 351 0.74 -34.23 -3.49
N ASP A 352 1.47 -34.02 -4.59
CA ASP A 352 0.89 -34.00 -5.95
C ASP A 352 0.31 -35.39 -6.32
N VAL A 353 0.93 -36.50 -5.90
CA VAL A 353 0.41 -37.87 -6.08
C VAL A 353 -0.80 -38.15 -5.19
N GLU A 354 -0.76 -37.74 -3.92
CA GLU A 354 -1.86 -37.88 -2.96
C GLU A 354 -3.11 -37.10 -3.43
N MET A 355 -2.91 -35.92 -4.02
CA MET A 355 -3.96 -35.14 -4.70
C MET A 355 -4.42 -35.73 -6.04
N ALA A 356 -3.56 -36.46 -6.75
CA ALA A 356 -3.90 -37.11 -8.03
C ALA A 356 -4.83 -38.32 -7.84
N ASP A 357 -4.62 -39.15 -6.81
CA ASP A 357 -5.57 -40.24 -6.51
C ASP A 357 -6.87 -39.70 -5.88
N ALA A 358 -6.84 -38.55 -5.20
CA ALA A 358 -8.04 -37.86 -4.73
C ALA A 358 -8.91 -37.21 -5.84
N SER A 359 -8.42 -37.14 -7.09
CA SER A 359 -9.08 -36.43 -8.20
C SER A 359 -9.55 -37.32 -9.37
N ARG A 360 -9.53 -38.65 -9.21
CA ARG A 360 -10.26 -39.55 -10.12
C ARG A 360 -11.78 -39.47 -9.84
N PRO A 361 -12.66 -39.53 -10.86
CA PRO A 361 -14.10 -39.65 -10.63
C PRO A 361 -14.38 -40.94 -9.84
N GLY A 362 -15.15 -40.82 -8.76
CA GLY A 362 -15.39 -41.92 -7.82
C GLY A 362 -16.09 -43.13 -8.48
N PRO A 363 -15.85 -44.36 -8.00
CA PRO A 363 -16.63 -45.52 -8.44
C PRO A 363 -18.12 -45.28 -8.17
N SER A 364 -19.00 -45.87 -8.99
CA SER A 364 -20.44 -45.77 -8.74
C SER A 364 -20.78 -46.30 -7.34
N ILE A 365 -21.88 -45.81 -6.76
CA ILE A 365 -22.34 -46.29 -5.44
C ILE A 365 -22.54 -47.81 -5.47
N GLN A 366 -23.00 -48.36 -6.60
CA GLN A 366 -23.07 -49.81 -6.80
C GLN A 366 -21.69 -50.47 -6.70
N SER A 367 -20.66 -49.96 -7.41
CA SER A 367 -19.29 -50.49 -7.31
C SER A 367 -18.72 -50.41 -5.89
N MET A 368 -19.05 -49.36 -5.12
CA MET A 368 -18.65 -49.25 -3.72
C MET A 368 -19.40 -50.23 -2.81
N VAL A 369 -20.70 -50.44 -3.05
CA VAL A 369 -21.50 -51.46 -2.37
C VAL A 369 -20.98 -52.86 -2.70
N ASP A 370 -20.78 -53.19 -3.96
CA ASP A 370 -20.25 -54.49 -4.41
C ASP A 370 -18.86 -54.77 -3.82
N ARG A 371 -18.00 -53.74 -3.72
CA ARG A 371 -16.66 -53.84 -3.12
C ARG A 371 -16.71 -53.98 -1.59
N ALA A 372 -17.66 -53.32 -0.93
CA ALA A 372 -17.91 -53.48 0.52
C ALA A 372 -18.54 -54.86 0.83
N VAL A 373 -19.45 -55.33 0.00
CA VAL A 373 -20.05 -56.67 0.05
C VAL A 373 -18.98 -57.73 -0.21
N ALA A 374 -18.11 -57.58 -1.21
CA ALA A 374 -16.98 -58.48 -1.46
C ALA A 374 -15.96 -58.49 -0.31
N ALA A 375 -15.69 -57.35 0.32
CA ALA A 375 -14.85 -57.28 1.52
C ALA A 375 -15.50 -57.96 2.74
N LYS A 376 -16.82 -57.82 2.91
CA LYS A 376 -17.59 -58.56 3.92
C LYS A 376 -17.65 -60.07 3.62
N LEU A 377 -17.80 -60.47 2.37
CA LEU A 377 -17.76 -61.87 1.95
C LEU A 377 -16.39 -62.49 2.25
N LYS A 378 -15.28 -61.86 1.83
CA LYS A 378 -13.92 -62.33 2.18
C LYS A 378 -13.68 -62.47 3.69
N THR A 379 -14.22 -61.56 4.50
CA THR A 379 -14.09 -61.63 5.97
C THR A 379 -15.04 -62.63 6.64
N VAL A 380 -16.12 -63.05 5.95
CA VAL A 380 -17.00 -64.16 6.36
C VAL A 380 -16.43 -65.52 5.91
N GLU A 381 -15.82 -65.60 4.74
CA GLU A 381 -15.15 -66.80 4.22
C GLU A 381 -13.94 -67.19 5.09
N ALA A 382 -13.11 -66.19 5.47
CA ALA A 382 -11.92 -66.38 6.29
C ALA A 382 -12.18 -66.87 7.73
N LYS A 383 -13.44 -67.09 8.15
CA LYS A 383 -13.80 -67.57 9.50
C LYS A 383 -14.61 -68.87 9.54
N LYS A 384 -14.67 -69.65 8.45
CA LYS A 384 -15.29 -71.00 8.46
C LYS A 384 -14.33 -72.15 8.86
N GLY A 385 -13.52 -71.94 9.90
CA GLY A 385 -12.89 -73.01 10.67
C GLY A 385 -13.92 -73.69 11.59
N LYS A 386 -13.97 -75.03 11.63
CA LYS A 386 -15.16 -75.78 12.10
C LYS A 386 -15.07 -76.27 13.57
N LYS A 387 -16.11 -75.98 14.36
CA LYS A 387 -16.94 -76.90 15.20
C LYS A 387 -18.07 -76.04 15.83
N LYS A 388 -19.37 -76.32 15.63
CA LYS A 388 -20.23 -77.46 16.06
C LYS A 388 -20.42 -77.55 17.59
N VAL A 389 -21.64 -77.73 18.14
CA VAL A 389 -23.03 -77.50 17.64
C VAL A 389 -24.05 -77.70 18.81
N ASN A 390 -25.11 -76.87 18.94
CA ASN A 390 -26.53 -77.27 19.19
C ASN A 390 -27.50 -76.14 19.64
N LEU A 391 -28.70 -76.19 19.02
CA LEU A 391 -30.08 -75.82 19.42
C LEU A 391 -30.47 -74.62 20.35
N LEU A 392 -31.21 -73.66 19.75
CA LEU A 392 -32.65 -73.27 19.99
C LEU A 392 -33.12 -72.74 21.40
N PRO A 393 -34.34 -72.12 21.55
CA PRO A 393 -34.93 -70.98 20.79
C PRO A 393 -35.89 -70.00 21.58
N TYR A 394 -36.47 -69.01 20.86
CA TYR A 394 -37.84 -68.42 21.05
C TYR A 394 -38.07 -67.32 22.14
N PRO A 395 -39.22 -66.55 22.21
CA PRO A 395 -39.20 -65.13 21.81
C PRO A 395 -39.83 -64.08 22.80
N SER A 396 -40.25 -62.92 22.25
CA SER A 396 -40.98 -61.76 22.82
C SER A 396 -42.46 -62.05 23.19
N PRO A 397 -43.25 -61.14 23.84
CA PRO A 397 -43.78 -59.91 23.16
C PRO A 397 -44.23 -58.67 24.02
N ARG A 398 -44.37 -57.52 23.32
CA ARG A 398 -45.42 -56.45 23.37
C ARG A 398 -45.90 -55.71 24.66
N ALA A 399 -45.95 -54.36 24.50
CA ALA A 399 -47.11 -53.41 24.60
C ALA A 399 -47.31 -52.45 25.81
N ASN A 400 -47.76 -51.23 25.44
CA ASN A 400 -48.53 -50.20 26.20
C ASN A 400 -47.86 -49.51 27.43
N SER A 401 -48.21 -48.27 27.84
CA SER A 401 -48.95 -47.14 27.22
C SER A 401 -48.81 -45.86 28.09
N SER A 402 -49.03 -44.63 27.54
CA SER A 402 -49.51 -43.37 28.21
C SER A 402 -48.84 -42.87 29.53
N LEU A 403 -48.54 -41.58 29.75
CA LEU A 403 -49.50 -40.46 29.96
C LEU A 403 -48.71 -39.13 30.23
N ALA A 404 -49.41 -38.00 30.43
CA ALA A 404 -48.92 -36.61 30.36
C ALA A 404 -48.51 -35.93 31.71
N GLY A 405 -48.04 -34.68 31.60
CA GLY A 405 -47.67 -33.72 32.68
C GLY A 405 -46.53 -32.79 32.18
N TYR A 406 -46.72 -31.58 31.64
CA TYR A 406 -47.33 -30.30 32.10
C TYR A 406 -46.47 -29.42 33.05
N GLU A 407 -46.53 -28.10 32.78
CA GLU A 407 -46.15 -26.93 33.59
C GLU A 407 -44.66 -26.61 33.90
N GLU A 408 -44.12 -25.72 33.06
CA GLU A 408 -43.68 -24.33 33.32
C GLU A 408 -42.82 -23.91 34.55
N GLU A 409 -41.96 -22.92 34.24
CA GLU A 409 -41.33 -21.87 35.06
C GLU A 409 -40.94 -22.09 36.54
N SER A 410 -39.64 -22.01 36.82
CA SER A 410 -39.10 -20.94 37.67
C SER A 410 -37.56 -20.87 37.60
N VAL A 411 -37.00 -19.78 38.11
CA VAL A 411 -35.56 -19.47 38.19
C VAL A 411 -35.12 -19.59 39.65
N ASP A 412 -34.01 -20.28 39.97
CA ASP A 412 -32.84 -19.66 40.63
C ASP A 412 -31.60 -20.59 40.81
N PHE A 413 -30.61 -20.09 41.56
CA PHE A 413 -29.17 -20.43 41.57
C PHE A 413 -28.67 -21.68 42.34
N ASP A 414 -27.57 -22.22 41.80
CA ASP A 414 -26.35 -22.77 42.46
C ASP A 414 -26.24 -24.25 42.95
N THR A 415 -24.97 -24.67 43.00
CA THR A 415 -24.34 -25.87 43.60
C THR A 415 -24.31 -27.16 42.76
N GLY A 416 -23.26 -27.99 42.94
CA GLY A 416 -23.24 -29.38 42.42
C GLY A 416 -21.98 -29.87 41.68
N ARG A 417 -20.84 -29.99 42.39
CA ARG A 417 -19.59 -30.65 41.94
C ARG A 417 -19.75 -31.99 41.17
N SER A 418 -18.79 -32.26 40.27
CA SER A 418 -17.94 -33.49 40.23
C SER A 418 -18.01 -34.47 39.02
N VAL A 419 -16.95 -34.43 38.20
CA VAL A 419 -16.16 -35.57 37.66
C VAL A 419 -16.85 -36.76 36.95
N ARG A 420 -16.61 -36.85 35.63
CA ARG A 420 -16.16 -38.04 34.85
C ARG A 420 -15.78 -37.56 33.43
N LEU A 421 -14.51 -37.31 33.07
CA LEU A 421 -13.42 -38.28 32.85
C LEU A 421 -13.83 -39.53 32.06
N ARG A 422 -13.67 -39.52 30.72
CA ARG A 422 -12.66 -40.34 30.00
C ARG A 422 -12.69 -40.24 28.45
N HIS A 423 -11.52 -40.48 27.87
CA HIS A 423 -11.24 -40.97 26.51
C HIS A 423 -11.92 -40.33 25.28
N THR A 424 -11.19 -39.43 24.63
CA THR A 424 -10.89 -39.64 23.19
C THR A 424 -9.60 -40.46 23.07
N SER A 425 -9.45 -41.23 21.99
CA SER A 425 -8.38 -42.23 21.84
C SER A 425 -7.52 -42.01 20.60
N ARG A 426 -6.20 -42.11 20.85
CA ARG A 426 -5.04 -42.13 19.93
C ARG A 426 -5.32 -42.58 18.48
N ILE A 427 -5.01 -41.70 17.52
CA ILE A 427 -3.99 -41.93 16.47
C ILE A 427 -3.20 -40.61 16.36
N ALA A 428 -1.91 -40.45 16.69
CA ALA A 428 -0.72 -41.32 16.68
C ALA A 428 -0.04 -41.48 15.31
N VAL A 429 0.52 -40.38 14.78
CA VAL A 429 1.57 -40.45 13.75
C VAL A 429 2.86 -41.00 14.37
N LEU A 430 3.49 -41.97 13.71
CA LEU A 430 4.73 -42.61 14.16
C LEU A 430 5.94 -41.76 13.81
N THR A 431 6.66 -41.29 14.83
CA THR A 431 8.10 -41.03 14.73
C THR A 431 8.86 -42.18 15.40
N GLN A 432 9.51 -43.02 14.59
CA GLN A 432 10.50 -43.97 15.09
C GLN A 432 11.88 -43.29 15.09
N SER A 433 12.39 -43.01 16.29
CA SER A 433 13.83 -42.89 16.54
C SER A 433 14.21 -43.86 17.65
N GLY A 434 15.20 -44.72 17.38
CA GLY A 434 15.63 -45.74 18.33
C GLY A 434 16.35 -45.14 19.54
N LYS A 435 16.15 -45.74 20.71
CA LYS A 435 16.98 -45.49 21.89
C LYS A 435 18.10 -46.53 21.97
N THR A 436 19.34 -46.08 22.09
CA THR A 436 20.40 -46.58 23.00
C THR A 436 21.67 -45.72 22.78
N ALA A 437 22.55 -45.46 23.75
CA ALA A 437 22.63 -46.00 25.11
C ALA A 437 22.98 -44.93 26.18
N ALA A 438 23.10 -45.43 27.41
CA ALA A 438 23.90 -44.98 28.57
C ALA A 438 25.21 -44.20 28.26
N GLN A 439 25.82 -43.43 29.18
CA GLN A 439 25.52 -42.92 30.54
C GLN A 439 25.98 -41.43 30.52
N GLY A 440 25.52 -40.46 31.31
CA GLY A 440 24.96 -40.51 32.65
C GLY A 440 25.91 -39.79 33.64
N TYR A 441 25.64 -38.52 33.97
CA TYR A 441 26.02 -37.88 35.24
C TYR A 441 25.18 -36.61 35.46
N GLN A 442 24.89 -36.27 36.72
CA GLN A 442 24.22 -35.01 37.08
C GLN A 442 25.26 -33.98 37.53
N GLY A 443 25.02 -32.71 37.23
CA GLY A 443 25.67 -31.57 37.87
C GLY A 443 24.63 -30.47 38.08
N ARG A 444 24.14 -30.31 39.32
CA ARG A 444 23.16 -29.26 39.66
C ARG A 444 23.83 -28.17 40.49
N ARG A 445 23.92 -26.99 39.87
CA ARG A 445 24.21 -25.68 40.48
C ARG A 445 23.34 -25.42 41.73
N ALA A 446 23.94 -24.84 42.76
CA ALA A 446 23.29 -24.07 43.83
C ALA A 446 24.28 -23.04 44.41
N GLU A 447 23.75 -21.94 44.95
CA GLU A 447 24.50 -20.75 45.41
C GLU A 447 25.15 -20.87 46.81
N GLU A 448 26.01 -19.88 47.11
CA GLU A 448 26.42 -19.44 48.46
C GLU A 448 25.18 -19.00 49.28
N GLY A 449 25.16 -19.03 50.61
CA GLY A 449 26.17 -19.41 51.61
C GLY A 449 25.80 -18.78 52.97
N GLN A 450 26.50 -19.08 54.07
CA GLN A 450 26.38 -18.32 55.33
C GLN A 450 27.62 -18.43 56.26
N THR A 451 28.02 -17.26 56.77
CA THR A 451 28.61 -16.94 58.09
C THR A 451 29.79 -17.76 58.68
N GLN A 452 30.96 -17.11 58.69
CA GLN A 452 32.03 -17.08 59.73
C GLN A 452 32.55 -18.37 60.42
N ALA A 453 33.83 -18.63 60.11
CA ALA A 453 34.95 -18.82 61.05
C ALA A 453 35.28 -20.20 61.68
N GLN A 454 36.56 -20.55 61.46
CA GLN A 454 37.49 -21.41 62.24
C GLN A 454 37.43 -22.96 62.17
N ASP A 455 38.53 -23.47 61.58
CA ASP A 455 39.42 -24.54 62.08
C ASP A 455 39.10 -26.04 61.93
N GLN A 456 39.89 -26.65 61.02
CA GLN A 456 40.60 -27.95 61.09
C GLN A 456 39.93 -29.30 60.71
N ALA A 457 40.71 -30.03 59.89
CA ALA A 457 40.90 -31.50 59.81
C ALA A 457 39.77 -32.46 59.30
N GLU A 458 39.83 -32.73 58.00
CA GLU A 458 39.89 -34.05 57.31
C GLU A 458 39.02 -35.29 57.68
N ASN A 459 38.65 -36.02 56.60
CA ASN A 459 38.29 -37.44 56.45
C ASN A 459 36.87 -37.96 56.79
N ASP A 460 36.07 -38.06 55.71
CA ASP A 460 35.48 -39.29 55.15
C ASP A 460 34.64 -40.26 56.02
N GLY A 461 33.36 -40.48 55.63
CA GLY A 461 32.52 -41.50 56.29
C GLY A 461 31.05 -41.70 55.83
N GLU A 462 30.83 -42.03 54.55
CA GLU A 462 29.72 -42.90 54.04
C GLU A 462 28.18 -42.72 54.35
N THR A 463 27.38 -43.30 53.44
CA THR A 463 26.06 -43.98 53.66
C THR A 463 24.69 -43.26 53.84
N ARG A 464 23.90 -43.29 52.75
CA ARG A 464 22.54 -43.91 52.59
C ARG A 464 21.28 -43.46 53.40
N GLN A 465 20.23 -43.16 52.59
CA GLN A 465 18.81 -43.64 52.65
C GLN A 465 17.71 -42.92 53.46
N ARG A 466 16.50 -42.85 52.82
CA ARG A 466 15.11 -42.78 53.38
C ARG A 466 14.63 -41.45 54.03
N GLN A 467 13.33 -41.09 54.08
CA GLN A 467 12.11 -41.46 53.29
C GLN A 467 10.94 -40.46 53.53
N GLY A 468 10.24 -40.00 52.47
CA GLY A 468 8.81 -39.60 52.52
C GLY A 468 8.39 -38.27 53.20
N LYS A 469 7.11 -37.83 53.17
CA LYS A 469 5.99 -38.12 52.23
C LYS A 469 4.74 -37.21 52.45
N SER A 470 4.39 -36.36 51.48
CA SER A 470 3.04 -35.73 51.25
C SER A 470 3.07 -35.10 49.84
N GLU A 471 2.10 -35.32 48.94
CA GLU A 471 0.75 -34.72 48.85
C GLU A 471 0.78 -33.17 48.72
N GLY A 472 0.20 -32.54 47.70
CA GLY A 472 -0.57 -33.13 46.57
C GLY A 472 -1.25 -32.08 45.67
N GLU A 473 -0.53 -31.01 45.30
CA GLU A 473 -1.14 -29.79 44.74
C GLU A 473 -1.49 -29.87 43.24
N VAL A 474 -2.67 -29.35 42.87
CA VAL A 474 -3.17 -29.33 41.48
C VAL A 474 -2.62 -28.11 40.74
N VAL A 475 -1.53 -28.32 40.00
CA VAL A 475 -0.92 -27.29 39.14
C VAL A 475 -1.95 -26.77 38.12
N ARG A 476 -2.42 -25.53 38.32
CA ARG A 476 -3.23 -24.82 37.33
C ARG A 476 -2.37 -24.53 36.09
N THR A 477 -2.87 -24.86 34.90
CA THR A 477 -2.21 -24.52 33.65
C THR A 477 -2.26 -23.00 33.42
N PHE A 478 -1.09 -22.37 33.50
CA PHE A 478 -0.90 -20.94 33.21
C PHE A 478 -1.43 -20.59 31.82
N ARG A 479 -2.21 -19.50 31.71
CA ARG A 479 -2.45 -18.81 30.44
C ARG A 479 -2.05 -17.34 30.55
N TYR A 480 -1.29 -16.87 29.58
CA TYR A 480 -0.83 -15.48 29.47
C TYR A 480 -1.98 -14.44 29.39
N ASP A 481 -3.20 -14.86 29.04
CA ASP A 481 -4.36 -13.98 28.81
C ASP A 481 -5.34 -13.90 29.98
N ILE A 482 -5.16 -14.70 31.05
CA ILE A 482 -6.03 -14.68 32.23
C ILE A 482 -5.16 -14.57 33.49
N SER A 483 -5.18 -13.39 34.12
CA SER A 483 -4.39 -13.07 35.32
C SER A 483 -4.67 -14.01 36.52
N SER A 484 -5.89 -14.51 36.68
CA SER A 484 -6.25 -15.49 37.73
C SER A 484 -5.72 -16.92 37.49
N THR A 485 -4.97 -17.14 36.40
CA THR A 485 -4.19 -18.37 36.14
C THR A 485 -2.69 -18.18 36.35
N TYR A 486 -2.24 -17.00 36.77
CA TYR A 486 -0.85 -16.74 37.10
C TYR A 486 -0.52 -17.38 38.46
N PRO A 487 0.55 -18.19 38.59
CA PRO A 487 0.98 -18.72 39.88
C PRO A 487 1.40 -17.62 40.84
N ASP A 488 1.05 -17.73 42.12
CA ASP A 488 1.35 -16.70 43.13
C ASP A 488 2.86 -16.48 43.33
N TRP A 489 3.69 -17.52 43.12
CA TRP A 489 5.16 -17.39 43.13
C TRP A 489 5.70 -16.44 42.05
N LEU A 490 4.92 -16.16 40.99
CA LEU A 490 5.31 -15.20 39.96
C LEU A 490 5.35 -13.76 40.50
N LEU A 491 4.68 -13.49 41.63
CA LEU A 491 4.74 -12.23 42.36
C LEU A 491 5.99 -12.10 43.25
N THR A 492 6.68 -13.20 43.56
CA THR A 492 7.82 -13.24 44.50
C THR A 492 9.18 -13.38 43.80
N VAL A 493 9.21 -13.69 42.50
CA VAL A 493 10.47 -13.77 41.72
C VAL A 493 10.89 -12.42 41.14
N PRO A 494 12.19 -12.17 40.90
CA PRO A 494 12.66 -10.93 40.29
C PRO A 494 11.97 -10.63 38.96
N LEU A 495 11.58 -9.36 38.75
CA LEU A 495 10.79 -8.91 37.59
C LEU A 495 11.31 -9.41 36.21
N PRO A 496 12.62 -9.46 35.91
CA PRO A 496 13.11 -10.03 34.65
C PRO A 496 12.80 -11.53 34.48
N ALA A 497 12.80 -12.30 35.58
CA ALA A 497 12.45 -13.72 35.55
C ALA A 497 10.94 -13.93 35.39
N ALA A 498 10.11 -13.12 36.06
CA ALA A 498 8.66 -13.12 35.86
C ALA A 498 8.29 -12.82 34.39
N ILE A 499 8.87 -11.76 33.82
CA ILE A 499 8.67 -11.39 32.40
C ILE A 499 9.09 -12.53 31.47
N ASN A 500 10.27 -13.13 31.69
CA ASN A 500 10.76 -14.20 30.83
C ASN A 500 9.87 -15.47 30.92
N TYR A 501 9.36 -15.80 32.11
CA TYR A 501 8.41 -16.90 32.29
C TYR A 501 7.08 -16.65 31.55
N ILE A 502 6.51 -15.45 31.67
CA ILE A 502 5.30 -15.05 30.93
C ILE A 502 5.56 -15.15 29.42
N HIS A 503 6.71 -14.64 28.94
CA HIS A 503 7.06 -14.70 27.52
C HIS A 503 7.15 -16.14 27.01
N ILE A 504 7.86 -17.04 27.71
CA ILE A 504 8.01 -18.46 27.30
C ILE A 504 6.64 -19.16 27.12
N HIS A 505 5.62 -18.74 27.86
CA HIS A 505 4.27 -19.32 27.81
C HIS A 505 3.24 -18.44 27.06
N THR A 506 3.69 -17.40 26.37
CA THR A 506 2.87 -16.57 25.46
C THR A 506 3.09 -17.03 24.02
N PRO A 507 2.04 -17.25 23.21
CA PRO A 507 2.19 -17.63 21.80
C PRO A 507 3.07 -16.65 21.03
N VAL A 508 3.89 -17.16 20.11
CA VAL A 508 4.88 -16.38 19.36
C VAL A 508 4.20 -15.28 18.54
N GLU A 509 3.01 -15.54 18.03
CA GLU A 509 2.14 -14.62 17.29
C GLU A 509 1.71 -13.42 18.16
N VAL A 510 1.46 -13.67 19.45
CA VAL A 510 1.07 -12.64 20.43
C VAL A 510 2.29 -11.85 20.91
N LEU A 511 3.42 -12.53 21.17
CA LEU A 511 4.69 -11.85 21.47
C LEU A 511 5.15 -10.95 20.33
N GLN A 512 4.98 -11.39 19.09
CA GLN A 512 5.19 -10.55 17.92
C GLN A 512 4.21 -9.37 17.96
N ALA A 513 2.89 -9.61 17.99
CA ALA A 513 1.88 -8.54 18.05
C ALA A 513 2.13 -7.48 19.15
N ALA A 514 2.66 -7.88 20.31
CA ALA A 514 3.00 -6.99 21.42
C ALA A 514 4.23 -6.09 21.17
N GLN A 515 5.19 -6.50 20.33
CA GLN A 515 6.39 -5.70 19.98
C GLN A 515 6.08 -4.44 19.16
N PHE A 516 4.83 -4.27 18.72
CA PHE A 516 4.49 -3.40 17.59
C PHE A 516 3.51 -2.27 17.92
N MET A 517 3.31 -2.01 19.21
CA MET A 517 2.42 -0.98 19.72
C MET A 517 3.13 0.38 19.72
N HIS A 518 2.67 1.31 18.87
CA HIS A 518 3.13 2.69 18.91
C HIS A 518 2.44 3.44 20.06
N TYR A 519 3.18 4.27 20.80
CA TYR A 519 2.61 5.15 21.81
C TYR A 519 1.55 6.09 21.21
N VAL A 520 0.61 6.52 22.05
CA VAL A 520 -0.38 7.54 21.68
C VAL A 520 0.14 8.91 22.08
N HIS A 521 -0.02 9.91 21.19
CA HIS A 521 0.37 11.28 21.51
C HIS A 521 -0.53 11.82 22.63
N ARG A 522 0.08 12.41 23.66
CA ARG A 522 -0.61 12.92 24.84
C ARG A 522 -0.33 14.41 24.99
N SER A 523 -1.37 15.24 25.15
CA SER A 523 -1.20 16.62 25.63
C SER A 523 -0.73 16.63 27.09
N PRO A 524 -0.21 17.76 27.60
CA PRO A 524 0.01 17.95 29.04
C PRO A 524 -1.22 17.57 29.87
N GLY A 525 -1.01 17.00 31.05
CA GLY A 525 -2.07 16.56 31.96
C GLY A 525 -2.78 15.24 31.60
N VAL A 526 -2.47 14.60 30.46
CA VAL A 526 -3.15 13.36 30.03
C VAL A 526 -2.41 12.10 30.53
N SER A 527 -3.09 11.31 31.37
CA SER A 527 -2.62 10.00 31.85
C SER A 527 -3.45 8.88 31.21
N LEU A 528 -2.79 7.88 30.61
CA LEU A 528 -3.47 6.75 29.97
C LEU A 528 -3.03 5.42 30.59
N PRO A 529 -3.97 4.57 31.06
CA PRO A 529 -3.67 3.17 31.33
C PRO A 529 -3.20 2.47 30.05
N LYS A 530 -2.15 1.64 30.15
CA LYS A 530 -1.57 0.90 29.00
C LYS A 530 -2.63 0.14 28.19
N SER A 531 -3.62 -0.45 28.87
CA SER A 531 -4.75 -1.17 28.25
C SER A 531 -5.66 -0.30 27.38
N ILE A 532 -5.76 1.01 27.64
CA ILE A 532 -6.47 1.97 26.80
C ILE A 532 -5.55 2.50 25.70
N GLU A 533 -4.29 2.80 26.02
CA GLU A 533 -3.29 3.24 25.03
C GLU A 533 -3.13 2.21 23.89
N TYR A 534 -2.97 0.92 24.21
CA TYR A 534 -2.86 -0.15 23.21
C TYR A 534 -4.12 -0.31 22.34
N GLN A 535 -5.31 -0.12 22.93
CA GLN A 535 -6.58 -0.18 22.20
C GLN A 535 -6.81 1.01 21.27
N LEU A 536 -6.18 2.17 21.54
CA LEU A 536 -6.16 3.32 20.64
C LEU A 536 -5.06 3.19 19.58
N ALA A 537 -3.89 2.65 19.93
CA ALA A 537 -2.71 2.50 19.08
C ALA A 537 -2.91 1.68 17.78
N VAL A 538 -4.03 0.95 17.64
CA VAL A 538 -4.44 0.29 16.39
C VAL A 538 -4.62 1.26 15.21
N GLY A 539 -4.76 2.56 15.49
CA GLY A 539 -4.91 3.63 14.52
C GLY A 539 -6.35 3.87 14.07
N LEU A 540 -6.63 5.10 13.65
CA LEU A 540 -7.99 5.59 13.38
C LEU A 540 -8.72 4.83 12.24
N LYS A 541 -7.97 4.08 11.43
CA LYS A 541 -8.48 3.23 10.33
C LYS A 541 -8.84 1.81 10.77
N TYR A 542 -8.77 1.45 12.06
CA TYR A 542 -9.26 0.16 12.55
C TYR A 542 -10.78 0.00 12.33
N MET A 543 -11.22 -1.09 11.70
CA MET A 543 -12.63 -1.38 11.43
C MET A 543 -13.07 -2.57 12.27
N PHE A 544 -14.19 -2.42 12.97
CA PHE A 544 -14.69 -3.41 13.92
C PHE A 544 -15.26 -4.64 13.22
N HIS A 545 -15.25 -5.77 13.92
CA HIS A 545 -16.05 -6.93 13.52
C HIS A 545 -17.51 -6.51 13.31
N SER A 546 -18.14 -7.11 12.31
CA SER A 546 -19.57 -6.95 12.03
C SER A 546 -20.09 -8.32 11.59
N PRO A 547 -21.08 -8.90 12.30
CA PRO A 547 -21.54 -10.25 12.00
C PRO A 547 -22.15 -10.33 10.59
N ARG A 548 -22.21 -11.54 10.05
CA ARG A 548 -22.71 -11.84 8.70
C ARG A 548 -24.15 -11.34 8.50
N LYS A 549 -24.32 -10.32 7.67
CA LYS A 549 -25.60 -9.65 7.42
C LYS A 549 -26.06 -9.89 5.99
N VAL A 550 -26.76 -11.00 5.81
CA VAL A 550 -27.29 -11.46 4.51
C VAL A 550 -28.28 -10.44 3.90
N SER A 551 -28.99 -9.67 4.73
CA SER A 551 -29.86 -8.57 4.27
C SER A 551 -29.13 -7.54 3.40
N LEU A 552 -27.84 -7.25 3.67
CA LEU A 552 -27.06 -6.26 2.92
C LEU A 552 -26.92 -6.59 1.43
N ILE A 553 -27.07 -7.86 1.03
CA ILE A 553 -27.09 -8.31 -0.36
C ILE A 553 -28.46 -8.00 -0.98
N LYS A 554 -29.55 -8.32 -0.27
CA LYS A 554 -30.93 -8.03 -0.70
C LYS A 554 -31.19 -6.52 -0.81
N ASP A 555 -30.68 -5.73 0.14
CA ASP A 555 -30.81 -4.28 0.16
C ASP A 555 -30.03 -3.64 -1.02
N ALA A 556 -28.79 -4.09 -1.25
CA ALA A 556 -27.96 -3.65 -2.37
C ALA A 556 -28.52 -4.08 -3.73
N TRP A 557 -29.17 -5.24 -3.81
CA TRP A 557 -29.89 -5.69 -4.99
C TRP A 557 -31.13 -4.85 -5.26
N ASN A 558 -31.93 -4.51 -4.24
CA ASN A 558 -33.10 -3.65 -4.41
C ASN A 558 -32.72 -2.22 -4.86
N ASP A 559 -31.69 -1.61 -4.25
CA ASP A 559 -31.11 -0.33 -4.71
C ASP A 559 -30.54 -0.44 -6.13
N PHE A 560 -29.89 -1.55 -6.48
CA PHE A 560 -29.37 -1.77 -7.83
C PHE A 560 -30.48 -1.92 -8.87
N LYS A 561 -31.49 -2.77 -8.62
CA LYS A 561 -32.66 -3.02 -9.47
C LYS A 561 -33.40 -1.72 -9.79
N GLU A 562 -33.62 -0.89 -8.78
CA GLU A 562 -34.28 0.41 -8.93
C GLU A 562 -33.43 1.39 -9.77
N ARG A 563 -32.13 1.49 -9.49
CA ARG A 563 -31.21 2.33 -10.30
C ARG A 563 -31.02 1.81 -11.72
N LEU A 564 -31.12 0.49 -11.94
CA LEU A 564 -31.04 -0.13 -13.25
C LEU A 564 -32.27 0.23 -14.10
N ARG A 565 -33.48 0.14 -13.54
CA ARG A 565 -34.71 0.60 -14.21
C ARG A 565 -34.65 2.09 -14.55
N TRP A 566 -34.26 2.95 -13.61
CA TRP A 566 -34.09 4.38 -13.89
C TRP A 566 -33.06 4.64 -15.00
N ARG A 567 -31.91 3.93 -14.99
CA ARG A 567 -30.91 4.04 -16.06
C ARG A 567 -31.47 3.61 -17.42
N ILE A 568 -32.15 2.46 -17.49
CA ILE A 568 -32.75 1.96 -18.73
C ILE A 568 -33.84 2.91 -19.25
N TYR A 569 -34.70 3.42 -18.36
CA TYR A 569 -35.72 4.41 -18.69
C TYR A 569 -35.09 5.66 -19.32
N PHE A 570 -34.13 6.31 -18.65
CA PHE A 570 -33.48 7.50 -19.21
C PHE A 570 -32.70 7.19 -20.49
N SER A 571 -32.05 6.03 -20.61
CA SER A 571 -31.38 5.62 -21.86
C SER A 571 -32.33 5.43 -23.06
N PHE A 572 -33.65 5.34 -22.85
CA PHE A 572 -34.64 5.32 -23.94
C PHE A 572 -35.38 6.66 -24.12
N THR A 573 -35.31 7.60 -23.18
CA THR A 573 -36.01 8.90 -23.26
C THR A 573 -35.10 10.12 -23.43
N ALA A 574 -33.77 9.97 -23.34
CA ALA A 574 -32.81 11.08 -23.29
C ALA A 574 -32.37 11.60 -24.68
N HIS A 575 -33.32 11.95 -25.55
CA HIS A 575 -33.07 12.60 -26.86
C HIS A 575 -33.82 13.94 -27.04
N ASN A 576 -34.34 14.53 -25.95
CA ASN A 576 -34.98 15.85 -25.95
C ASN A 576 -34.26 16.92 -25.10
N ASP A 577 -33.25 16.55 -24.31
CA ASP A 577 -32.38 17.47 -23.56
C ASP A 577 -30.93 17.21 -24.04
N GLU A 578 -30.36 18.12 -24.84
CA GLU A 578 -29.02 17.96 -25.43
C GLU A 578 -27.89 18.05 -24.38
N ASP A 579 -26.97 17.07 -24.40
CA ASP A 579 -25.56 17.01 -23.92
C ASP A 579 -25.10 17.74 -22.63
N SER A 580 -26.02 18.27 -21.82
CA SER A 580 -25.73 19.25 -20.76
C SER A 580 -25.63 18.68 -19.34
N TYR A 581 -25.90 17.37 -19.13
CA TYR A 581 -25.93 16.77 -17.80
C TYR A 581 -24.52 16.58 -17.19
N ASP A 582 -24.27 17.23 -16.05
CA ASP A 582 -23.00 17.15 -15.32
C ASP A 582 -23.15 16.38 -13.98
N PRO A 583 -22.52 15.21 -13.79
CA PRO A 583 -22.65 14.44 -12.56
C PRO A 583 -22.04 15.11 -11.31
N ASP A 584 -21.13 16.09 -11.45
CA ASP A 584 -20.59 16.81 -10.28
C ASP A 584 -21.62 17.78 -9.66
N PHE A 585 -22.63 18.18 -10.45
CA PHE A 585 -23.74 19.05 -10.04
C PHE A 585 -25.04 18.27 -9.75
N GLU A 586 -24.98 16.94 -9.56
CA GLU A 586 -26.16 16.15 -9.19
C GLU A 586 -26.62 16.47 -7.76
N VAL A 587 -27.86 16.98 -7.62
CA VAL A 587 -28.55 17.13 -6.33
C VAL A 587 -29.45 15.91 -6.11
N PRO A 588 -29.20 15.05 -5.09
CA PRO A 588 -30.01 13.87 -4.85
C PRO A 588 -31.47 14.22 -4.54
N ARG A 589 -32.40 13.72 -5.37
CA ARG A 589 -33.85 13.85 -5.13
C ARG A 589 -34.29 12.95 -3.97
N GLY A 590 -35.32 13.38 -3.23
CA GLY A 590 -35.95 12.57 -2.18
C GLY A 590 -36.50 11.24 -2.73
N ARG A 591 -36.41 10.16 -1.94
CA ARG A 591 -36.72 8.78 -2.36
C ARG A 591 -38.22 8.45 -2.48
N GLY A 592 -39.02 9.38 -3.02
CA GLY A 592 -40.48 9.26 -3.11
C GLY A 592 -41.01 8.65 -4.42
N LYS A 593 -40.24 8.70 -5.52
CA LYS A 593 -40.68 8.21 -6.84
C LYS A 593 -40.04 6.86 -7.17
N ARG A 594 -40.87 5.88 -7.54
CA ARG A 594 -40.42 4.58 -8.09
C ARG A 594 -40.22 4.66 -9.59
N ALA A 595 -39.31 3.86 -10.13
CA ALA A 595 -39.10 3.71 -11.57
C ALA A 595 -40.34 3.08 -12.24
N PRO A 596 -40.66 3.47 -13.50
CA PRO A 596 -41.64 2.75 -14.30
C PRO A 596 -41.16 1.33 -14.60
N LEU A 597 -42.11 0.42 -14.84
CA LEU A 597 -41.83 -0.96 -15.23
C LEU A 597 -41.23 -1.00 -16.64
N SER A 598 -40.09 -1.67 -16.79
CA SER A 598 -39.44 -1.86 -18.10
C SER A 598 -40.22 -2.87 -18.96
N PRO A 599 -39.99 -2.91 -20.30
CA PRO A 599 -40.45 -3.99 -21.18
C PRO A 599 -40.28 -5.39 -20.57
N GLN A 600 -41.24 -6.28 -20.81
CA GLN A 600 -41.35 -7.56 -20.10
C GLN A 600 -40.10 -8.45 -20.25
N TYR A 601 -39.42 -8.37 -21.40
CA TYR A 601 -38.17 -9.09 -21.67
C TYR A 601 -36.97 -8.56 -20.84
N ILE A 602 -36.96 -7.26 -20.51
CA ILE A 602 -35.96 -6.64 -19.63
C ILE A 602 -36.22 -7.08 -18.19
N GLU A 603 -37.48 -7.00 -17.75
CA GLU A 603 -37.93 -7.47 -16.43
C GLU A 603 -37.72 -8.99 -16.24
N ALA A 604 -37.66 -9.78 -17.33
CA ALA A 604 -37.29 -11.19 -17.26
C ALA A 604 -35.83 -11.38 -16.79
N GLY A 605 -34.87 -10.64 -17.34
CA GLY A 605 -33.47 -10.67 -16.87
C GLY A 605 -33.32 -10.13 -15.44
N ILE A 606 -34.05 -9.08 -15.08
CA ILE A 606 -34.09 -8.58 -13.69
C ILE A 606 -34.63 -9.66 -12.73
N ARG A 607 -35.69 -10.37 -13.10
CA ARG A 607 -36.27 -11.47 -12.30
C ARG A 607 -35.32 -12.67 -12.15
N GLU A 608 -34.51 -12.97 -13.16
CA GLU A 608 -33.49 -14.02 -13.07
C GLU A 608 -32.32 -13.60 -12.16
N GLY A 609 -31.92 -12.32 -12.20
CA GLY A 609 -30.99 -11.76 -11.22
C GLY A 609 -31.52 -11.81 -9.78
N GLU A 610 -32.82 -11.58 -9.59
CA GLU A 610 -33.50 -11.69 -8.29
C GLU A 610 -33.53 -13.13 -7.76
N ARG A 611 -33.66 -14.13 -8.65
CA ARG A 611 -33.47 -15.55 -8.32
C ARG A 611 -32.03 -15.83 -7.92
N PHE A 612 -31.03 -15.45 -8.72
CA PHE A 612 -29.62 -15.65 -8.41
C PHE A 612 -29.25 -15.06 -7.03
N VAL A 613 -29.72 -13.85 -6.72
CA VAL A 613 -29.53 -13.23 -5.40
C VAL A 613 -30.18 -14.06 -4.29
N SER A 614 -31.42 -14.53 -4.49
CA SER A 614 -32.15 -15.33 -3.50
C SER A 614 -31.51 -16.70 -3.26
N ASP A 615 -31.09 -17.39 -4.32
CA ASP A 615 -30.40 -18.68 -4.26
C ASP A 615 -29.02 -18.56 -3.63
N THR A 616 -28.31 -17.46 -3.87
CA THR A 616 -27.03 -17.17 -3.20
C THR A 616 -27.24 -16.89 -1.72
N ILE A 617 -28.27 -16.11 -1.38
CA ILE A 617 -28.69 -15.83 0.00
C ILE A 617 -29.00 -17.12 0.77
N ALA A 618 -29.70 -18.08 0.15
CA ALA A 618 -30.03 -19.37 0.75
C ALA A 618 -28.81 -20.30 0.96
N LYS A 619 -27.71 -20.07 0.24
CA LYS A 619 -26.45 -20.85 0.33
C LYS A 619 -25.46 -20.29 1.34
N ILE A 620 -25.71 -19.10 1.91
CA ILE A 620 -24.81 -18.49 2.90
C ILE A 620 -25.06 -19.17 4.27
N PRO A 621 -24.05 -19.82 4.87
CA PRO A 621 -24.22 -20.43 6.18
C PRO A 621 -24.36 -19.36 7.28
N ALA A 622 -24.98 -19.74 8.40
CA ALA A 622 -24.92 -18.97 9.64
C ALA A 622 -23.46 -18.78 10.10
N GLU A 623 -23.22 -17.78 10.95
CA GLU A 623 -21.88 -17.49 11.48
C GLU A 623 -21.78 -18.02 12.92
N GLU A 624 -20.97 -19.06 13.11
CA GLU A 624 -20.63 -19.57 14.44
C GLU A 624 -19.69 -18.57 15.15
N GLU A 625 -20.03 -18.19 16.39
CA GLU A 625 -19.30 -17.16 17.15
C GLU A 625 -17.83 -17.53 17.42
N SER A 626 -17.48 -18.81 17.38
CA SER A 626 -16.12 -19.35 17.53
C SER A 626 -15.17 -18.99 16.38
N SER A 627 -15.69 -18.55 15.22
CA SER A 627 -14.94 -18.44 13.97
C SER A 627 -13.99 -17.23 13.87
N TYR A 628 -13.88 -16.40 14.92
CA TYR A 628 -12.99 -15.22 14.94
C TYR A 628 -11.71 -15.46 15.78
N PRO A 629 -10.58 -15.89 15.18
CA PRO A 629 -9.37 -16.32 15.89
C PRO A 629 -8.57 -15.18 16.57
N ALA A 630 -9.11 -13.97 16.65
CA ALA A 630 -8.47 -12.79 17.23
C ALA A 630 -9.33 -12.07 18.28
N ALA A 631 -10.37 -12.72 18.82
CA ALA A 631 -11.31 -12.11 19.77
C ALA A 631 -10.63 -11.45 20.98
N ALA A 632 -9.61 -12.09 21.55
CA ALA A 632 -8.83 -11.59 22.69
C ALA A 632 -7.93 -10.36 22.37
N LEU A 633 -7.75 -10.02 21.09
CA LEU A 633 -6.98 -8.86 20.62
C LEU A 633 -7.87 -7.78 19.98
N ALA A 634 -9.19 -7.92 20.07
CA ALA A 634 -10.14 -6.95 19.54
C ALA A 634 -10.25 -5.71 20.45
N VAL A 635 -10.40 -4.54 19.83
CA VAL A 635 -10.68 -3.28 20.55
C VAL A 635 -12.08 -3.31 21.18
N HIS A 636 -12.22 -2.77 22.39
CA HIS A 636 -13.46 -2.71 23.18
C HIS A 636 -14.01 -1.28 23.33
N PRO A 637 -14.78 -0.75 22.35
CA PRO A 637 -15.33 0.61 22.37
C PRO A 637 -15.97 1.07 23.68
N ARG A 638 -16.71 0.20 24.37
CA ARG A 638 -17.42 0.55 25.62
C ARG A 638 -16.47 0.91 26.76
N GLN A 639 -15.29 0.26 26.83
CA GLN A 639 -14.28 0.54 27.85
C GLN A 639 -13.60 1.89 27.60
N ILE A 640 -13.26 2.16 26.33
CA ILE A 640 -12.65 3.42 25.89
C ILE A 640 -13.61 4.59 26.10
N SER A 641 -14.88 4.46 25.69
CA SER A 641 -15.94 5.46 25.87
C SER A 641 -16.03 5.90 27.33
N LYS A 642 -16.27 4.95 28.24
CA LYS A 642 -16.37 5.21 29.69
C LYS A 642 -15.12 5.88 30.26
N PHE A 643 -13.93 5.46 29.83
CA PHE A 643 -12.68 6.06 30.31
C PHE A 643 -12.49 7.50 29.82
N LEU A 644 -12.78 7.78 28.54
CA LEU A 644 -12.68 9.13 27.97
C LEU A 644 -13.71 10.09 28.59
N GLU A 645 -14.94 9.62 28.77
CA GLU A 645 -16.03 10.34 29.44
C GLU A 645 -15.64 10.69 30.89
N ALA A 646 -15.20 9.72 31.69
CA ALA A 646 -14.86 9.92 33.10
C ALA A 646 -13.61 10.79 33.36
N ASN A 647 -12.78 11.08 32.35
CA ASN A 647 -11.58 11.90 32.47
C ASN A 647 -11.66 13.21 31.65
N ALA A 648 -12.81 13.52 31.04
CA ALA A 648 -12.98 14.64 30.11
C ALA A 648 -11.92 14.69 28.98
N TYR A 649 -11.54 13.51 28.46
CA TYR A 649 -10.49 13.35 27.44
C TYR A 649 -11.06 13.28 26.03
N VAL A 650 -10.50 14.07 25.12
CA VAL A 650 -10.88 14.16 23.71
C VAL A 650 -9.82 13.49 22.84
N VAL A 651 -10.24 12.55 21.99
CA VAL A 651 -9.36 11.93 20.98
C VAL A 651 -9.46 12.72 19.67
N THR A 652 -8.32 13.07 19.07
CA THR A 652 -8.24 13.78 17.79
C THR A 652 -7.23 13.14 16.83
N SER A 653 -7.41 13.38 15.53
CA SER A 653 -6.35 13.17 14.54
C SER A 653 -5.32 14.29 14.60
N THR A 654 -4.04 14.00 14.34
CA THR A 654 -2.95 14.99 14.32
C THR A 654 -2.67 15.55 12.91
N ASP A 655 -2.10 16.76 12.85
CA ASP A 655 -1.64 17.36 11.59
C ASP A 655 -0.52 16.52 10.95
N LYS A 656 -0.40 16.56 9.62
CA LYS A 656 0.56 15.77 8.83
C LYS A 656 0.47 14.24 9.03
N ASN A 657 -0.69 13.72 9.47
CA ASN A 657 -0.98 12.28 9.64
C ASN A 657 0.09 11.58 10.53
N LEU A 658 0.42 12.18 11.67
CA LEU A 658 1.40 11.65 12.63
C LEU A 658 0.78 10.65 13.63
N GLY A 659 -0.52 10.37 13.51
CA GLY A 659 -1.30 9.43 14.32
C GLY A 659 -2.47 10.10 15.02
N LEU A 660 -3.01 9.46 16.07
CA LEU A 660 -3.99 10.08 16.98
C LEU A 660 -3.31 10.77 18.18
N ALA A 661 -3.99 11.77 18.75
CA ALA A 661 -3.64 12.40 20.01
C ALA A 661 -4.82 12.34 20.99
N VAL A 662 -4.52 12.23 22.29
CA VAL A 662 -5.47 12.41 23.38
C VAL A 662 -5.11 13.70 24.12
N SER A 663 -6.12 14.54 24.34
CA SER A 663 -6.01 15.87 24.94
C SER A 663 -7.13 16.09 25.95
N THR A 664 -6.92 16.92 26.97
CA THR A 664 -8.02 17.33 27.86
C THR A 664 -9.02 18.23 27.12
N ARG A 665 -10.30 18.20 27.52
CA ARG A 665 -11.36 19.15 27.08
C ARG A 665 -10.87 20.60 27.18
N GLN A 666 -10.32 20.96 28.35
CA GLN A 666 -9.76 22.29 28.63
C GLN A 666 -8.71 22.71 27.59
N TRP A 667 -7.65 21.91 27.38
CA TRP A 667 -6.57 22.26 26.46
C TRP A 667 -7.05 22.40 25.00
N ILE A 668 -8.02 21.57 24.58
CA ILE A 668 -8.65 21.69 23.26
C ILE A 668 -9.41 23.02 23.13
N ASN A 669 -10.09 23.45 24.20
CA ASN A 669 -10.88 24.68 24.19
C ASN A 669 -9.98 25.92 24.24
N GLU A 670 -9.01 25.97 25.15
CA GLU A 670 -7.97 27.01 25.22
C GLU A 670 -7.28 27.21 23.86
N LYS A 671 -6.77 26.13 23.25
CA LYS A 671 -6.08 26.19 21.94
C LYS A 671 -7.00 26.40 20.74
N SER A 672 -8.31 26.41 20.94
CA SER A 672 -9.29 26.83 19.92
C SER A 672 -9.64 28.31 20.07
N LEU A 673 -9.86 28.78 21.32
CA LEU A 673 -10.11 30.18 21.67
C LEU A 673 -8.91 31.08 21.37
N GLU A 674 -7.68 30.61 21.57
CA GLU A 674 -6.45 31.29 21.14
C GLU A 674 -6.40 31.62 19.64
N ILE A 675 -7.18 30.91 18.81
CA ILE A 675 -7.27 31.19 17.37
C ILE A 675 -8.46 32.09 17.05
N VAL A 676 -9.67 31.77 17.52
CA VAL A 676 -10.87 32.59 17.18
C VAL A 676 -10.91 33.94 17.89
N GLY A 677 -10.14 34.10 18.99
CA GLY A 677 -9.88 35.37 19.66
C GLY A 677 -8.85 36.26 18.96
N ASP A 678 -8.19 35.80 17.89
CA ASP A 678 -7.26 36.63 17.11
C ASP A 678 -8.03 37.72 16.34
N VAL A 679 -8.05 38.92 16.90
CA VAL A 679 -8.72 40.10 16.35
C VAL A 679 -8.17 40.53 14.98
N SER A 680 -6.99 40.07 14.55
CA SER A 680 -6.51 40.33 13.19
C SER A 680 -7.23 39.46 12.15
N ASN A 681 -7.51 38.20 12.49
CA ASN A 681 -8.06 37.20 11.58
C ASN A 681 -9.58 37.00 11.71
N TYR A 682 -10.17 37.32 12.87
CA TYR A 682 -11.59 37.10 13.16
C TYR A 682 -12.27 38.32 13.80
N THR A 683 -13.59 38.41 13.62
CA THR A 683 -14.48 39.32 14.37
C THR A 683 -15.52 38.46 15.10
N PRO A 684 -15.76 38.63 16.42
CA PRO A 684 -16.97 38.07 17.03
C PRO A 684 -18.22 38.73 16.42
N LEU A 685 -19.33 37.99 16.36
CA LEU A 685 -20.62 38.46 15.83
C LEU A 685 -21.77 38.11 16.78
N HIS A 686 -22.72 39.03 16.90
CA HIS A 686 -24.03 38.75 17.50
C HIS A 686 -24.93 37.97 16.53
N LEU A 687 -25.82 37.12 17.05
CA LEU A 687 -26.69 36.23 16.24
C LEU A 687 -27.51 36.97 15.18
N LEU A 688 -27.99 38.18 15.47
CA LEU A 688 -28.71 39.01 14.48
C LEU A 688 -27.84 39.38 13.26
N MET A 689 -26.54 39.63 13.46
CA MET A 689 -25.61 39.90 12.35
C MET A 689 -25.26 38.62 11.58
N VAL A 690 -25.23 37.46 12.25
CA VAL A 690 -25.04 36.15 11.61
C VAL A 690 -26.19 35.87 10.64
N ASN A 691 -27.44 36.02 11.11
CA ASN A 691 -28.61 35.81 10.27
C ASN A 691 -28.60 36.77 9.08
N ALA A 692 -28.42 38.07 9.29
CA ALA A 692 -28.36 39.05 8.20
C ALA A 692 -27.28 38.77 7.14
N ILE A 693 -26.14 38.15 7.52
CA ILE A 693 -25.11 37.70 6.56
C ILE A 693 -25.58 36.44 5.82
N CYS A 694 -26.21 35.49 6.50
CA CYS A 694 -26.72 34.26 5.89
C CYS A 694 -27.93 34.50 4.98
N ASP A 695 -28.86 35.38 5.34
CA ASP A 695 -29.98 35.84 4.50
C ASP A 695 -29.48 36.52 3.21
N LYS A 696 -28.44 37.36 3.34
CA LYS A 696 -27.76 37.92 2.17
C LYS A 696 -27.12 36.83 1.32
N GLN A 697 -26.41 35.86 1.91
CA GLN A 697 -25.83 34.73 1.17
C GLN A 697 -26.89 33.88 0.48
N CYS A 698 -28.08 33.69 1.06
CA CYS A 698 -29.20 33.04 0.40
C CYS A 698 -29.69 33.85 -0.82
N THR A 699 -29.83 35.17 -0.69
CA THR A 699 -30.18 36.07 -1.79
C THR A 699 -29.12 36.06 -2.91
N ASP A 700 -27.84 36.20 -2.56
CA ASP A 700 -26.72 36.17 -3.51
C ASP A 700 -26.65 34.83 -4.27
N MET A 701 -26.97 33.71 -3.61
CA MET A 701 -27.02 32.36 -4.21
C MET A 701 -28.26 32.12 -5.09
N GLU A 702 -29.41 32.72 -4.77
CA GLU A 702 -30.61 32.68 -5.61
C GLU A 702 -30.40 33.48 -6.90
N GLU A 703 -29.78 34.65 -6.82
CA GLU A 703 -29.44 35.44 -8.01
C GLU A 703 -28.41 34.72 -8.90
N ILE A 704 -27.40 34.05 -8.31
CA ILE A 704 -26.50 33.13 -9.04
C ILE A 704 -27.29 32.01 -9.74
N ALA A 705 -28.29 31.42 -9.07
CA ALA A 705 -29.09 30.35 -9.63
C ALA A 705 -29.91 30.81 -10.85
N LEU A 706 -30.54 31.99 -10.76
CA LEU A 706 -31.31 32.60 -11.85
C LEU A 706 -30.42 32.99 -13.03
N LEU A 707 -29.24 33.59 -12.79
CA LEU A 707 -28.28 33.93 -13.84
C LEU A 707 -27.75 32.67 -14.55
N ALA A 708 -27.48 31.59 -13.81
CA ALA A 708 -27.09 30.32 -14.41
C ALA A 708 -28.23 29.69 -15.23
N GLU A 709 -29.47 29.72 -14.75
CA GLU A 709 -30.66 29.24 -15.46
C GLU A 709 -30.97 30.03 -16.73
N ALA A 710 -30.68 31.34 -16.76
CA ALA A 710 -30.92 32.19 -17.91
C ALA A 710 -29.79 32.17 -18.98
N HIS A 711 -28.57 31.72 -18.62
CA HIS A 711 -27.38 32.00 -19.45
C HIS A 711 -26.37 30.86 -19.63
N LEU A 712 -26.52 29.71 -18.95
CA LEU A 712 -25.59 28.58 -19.11
C LEU A 712 -26.30 27.37 -19.75
N PRO A 713 -25.62 26.58 -20.61
CA PRO A 713 -26.24 25.48 -21.35
C PRO A 713 -26.78 24.37 -20.44
N ASN A 714 -26.24 24.22 -19.23
CA ASN A 714 -26.74 23.31 -18.19
C ASN A 714 -27.48 24.05 -17.05
N GLY A 715 -28.01 25.24 -17.34
CA GLY A 715 -28.59 26.17 -16.37
C GLY A 715 -29.64 25.57 -15.43
N SER A 716 -30.60 24.81 -15.97
CA SER A 716 -31.62 24.10 -15.19
C SER A 716 -31.03 23.12 -14.15
N GLN A 717 -29.86 22.53 -14.40
CA GLN A 717 -29.16 21.74 -13.40
C GLN A 717 -28.40 22.63 -12.41
N LEU A 718 -27.68 23.63 -12.90
CA LEU A 718 -26.88 24.54 -12.08
C LEU A 718 -27.74 25.34 -11.09
N GLY A 719 -28.88 25.90 -11.48
CA GLY A 719 -29.76 26.63 -10.56
C GLY A 719 -30.28 25.74 -9.43
N ARG A 720 -30.68 24.50 -9.74
CA ARG A 720 -31.01 23.49 -8.71
C ARG A 720 -29.81 23.14 -7.80
N PHE A 721 -28.60 23.12 -8.33
CA PHE A 721 -27.38 22.88 -7.57
C PHE A 721 -27.02 24.06 -6.65
N PHE A 722 -27.11 25.30 -7.14
CA PHE A 722 -26.87 26.51 -6.36
C PHE A 722 -27.88 26.67 -5.22
N ARG A 723 -29.18 26.43 -5.48
CA ARG A 723 -30.22 26.44 -4.43
C ARG A 723 -30.10 25.30 -3.41
N SER A 724 -29.30 24.26 -3.66
CA SER A 724 -29.26 23.04 -2.81
C SER A 724 -28.74 23.23 -1.38
N LYS A 725 -28.29 24.45 -1.03
CA LYS A 725 -27.80 24.84 0.31
C LYS A 725 -28.44 26.12 0.85
N ILE A 726 -29.42 26.69 0.14
CA ILE A 726 -30.25 27.79 0.67
C ILE A 726 -31.15 27.23 1.78
N THR A 727 -31.25 27.96 2.88
CA THR A 727 -32.18 27.67 3.99
C THR A 727 -33.46 28.48 3.80
N SER A 728 -34.63 27.86 3.97
CA SER A 728 -35.89 28.61 4.00
C SER A 728 -35.97 29.48 5.27
N GLN A 729 -36.74 30.58 5.21
CA GLN A 729 -36.91 31.54 6.30
C GLN A 729 -37.47 30.94 7.60
N GLU A 730 -38.12 29.77 7.50
CA GLU A 730 -38.65 29.00 8.64
C GLU A 730 -37.59 28.15 9.37
N ASN A 731 -36.37 28.02 8.82
CA ASN A 731 -35.32 27.15 9.34
C ASN A 731 -34.06 27.95 9.75
N GLN A 732 -33.47 27.58 10.89
CA GLN A 732 -32.21 28.16 11.37
C GLN A 732 -31.06 27.91 10.37
N HIS A 733 -30.25 28.94 10.09
CA HIS A 733 -29.13 28.84 9.15
C HIS A 733 -28.05 27.84 9.61
N VAL A 734 -27.50 27.09 8.65
CA VAL A 734 -26.47 26.07 8.90
C VAL A 734 -25.07 26.69 8.91
N VAL A 735 -24.67 27.24 10.07
CA VAL A 735 -23.33 27.84 10.26
C VAL A 735 -22.25 26.76 10.46
N PRO A 736 -21.14 26.79 9.68
CA PRO A 736 -20.00 25.88 9.87
C PRO A 736 -19.41 25.95 11.28
N THR A 737 -19.30 24.80 11.96
CA THR A 737 -18.69 24.72 13.30
C THR A 737 -17.18 24.45 13.19
N PHE A 738 -16.38 25.36 13.74
CA PHE A 738 -14.91 25.35 13.73
C PHE A 738 -14.32 24.23 14.59
N TYR A 739 -13.13 23.75 14.22
CA TYR A 739 -12.30 22.94 15.13
C TYR A 739 -10.80 23.05 14.81
N GLY A 740 -9.98 22.94 15.85
CA GLY A 740 -8.52 22.75 15.73
C GLY A 740 -8.10 21.29 15.53
N ILE A 741 -7.03 21.09 14.75
CA ILE A 741 -6.26 19.84 14.62
C ILE A 741 -4.86 20.03 15.22
N PRO A 742 -4.40 19.23 16.20
CA PRO A 742 -3.10 19.43 16.85
C PRO A 742 -1.89 19.28 15.91
N LYS A 743 -1.06 20.34 15.82
CA LYS A 743 0.25 20.37 15.14
C LYS A 743 1.37 19.95 16.11
N ILE A 744 1.31 18.70 16.61
CA ILE A 744 2.24 18.06 17.56
C ILE A 744 3.72 17.94 17.10
N HIS A 745 4.08 18.59 16.00
CA HIS A 745 5.43 18.63 15.43
C HIS A 745 6.04 20.04 15.45
N LYS A 746 5.34 21.02 16.05
CA LYS A 746 5.86 22.35 16.39
C LYS A 746 5.91 22.45 17.91
N GLU A 747 6.86 23.24 18.42
CA GLU A 747 7.06 23.49 19.84
C GLU A 747 6.95 25.01 20.10
N PRO A 748 6.11 25.49 21.03
CA PRO A 748 5.01 24.74 21.68
C PRO A 748 3.98 24.23 20.66
N VAL A 749 3.21 23.22 21.05
CA VAL A 749 2.18 22.60 20.18
C VAL A 749 1.12 23.63 19.75
N LYS A 750 1.06 23.89 18.44
CA LYS A 750 0.05 24.77 17.82
C LYS A 750 -1.14 23.96 17.28
N MET A 751 -2.22 24.63 16.87
CA MET A 751 -3.35 24.02 16.15
C MET A 751 -3.32 24.36 14.65
N ARG A 752 -3.99 23.55 13.81
CA ARG A 752 -4.47 23.93 12.47
C ARG A 752 -5.98 24.19 12.57
N PRO A 753 -6.47 25.42 12.32
CA PRO A 753 -7.90 25.68 12.29
C PRO A 753 -8.53 25.10 11.02
N ILE A 754 -9.73 24.53 11.14
CA ILE A 754 -10.54 24.00 10.03
C ILE A 754 -11.96 24.52 10.16
N ILE A 755 -12.52 25.01 9.05
CA ILE A 755 -13.90 25.49 8.95
C ILE A 755 -14.63 24.63 7.90
N PRO A 756 -15.36 23.56 8.29
CA PRO A 756 -15.84 22.53 7.37
C PRO A 756 -17.07 23.01 6.56
N CYS A 757 -16.86 23.84 5.54
CA CYS A 757 -17.92 24.54 4.81
C CYS A 757 -18.78 23.65 3.89
N HIS A 758 -18.62 22.33 3.92
CA HIS A 758 -19.37 21.35 3.12
C HIS A 758 -20.91 21.48 3.13
N SER A 759 -21.47 22.07 4.20
CA SER A 759 -22.91 22.32 4.37
C SER A 759 -23.27 23.81 4.44
N ALA A 760 -22.32 24.72 4.19
CA ALA A 760 -22.55 26.16 4.15
C ALA A 760 -23.34 26.59 2.90
N ILE A 761 -24.06 27.71 2.99
CA ILE A 761 -24.95 28.25 1.96
C ILE A 761 -24.21 28.48 0.63
N GLN A 762 -23.02 29.09 0.69
CA GLN A 762 -22.19 29.46 -0.46
C GLN A 762 -21.32 28.31 -1.03
N ASN A 763 -21.34 27.12 -0.42
CA ASN A 763 -20.52 25.99 -0.87
C ASN A 763 -20.78 25.52 -2.32
N PRO A 764 -22.00 25.58 -2.88
CA PRO A 764 -22.21 25.26 -4.29
C PRO A 764 -21.46 26.22 -5.24
N ALA A 765 -21.39 27.52 -4.92
CA ALA A 765 -20.63 28.50 -5.71
C ALA A 765 -19.13 28.18 -5.71
N ALA A 766 -18.54 27.94 -4.52
CA ALA A 766 -17.14 27.52 -4.40
C ALA A 766 -16.85 26.19 -5.15
N LYS A 767 -17.79 25.24 -5.16
CA LYS A 767 -17.64 24.00 -5.95
C LYS A 767 -17.65 24.23 -7.46
N TYR A 768 -18.53 25.12 -7.95
CA TYR A 768 -18.56 25.51 -9.35
C TYR A 768 -17.24 26.14 -9.77
N VAL A 769 -16.76 27.14 -9.02
CA VAL A 769 -15.44 27.78 -9.23
C VAL A 769 -14.31 26.74 -9.22
N SER A 770 -14.26 25.85 -8.24
CA SER A 770 -13.27 24.77 -8.19
C SER A 770 -13.31 23.86 -9.43
N LYS A 771 -14.47 23.63 -10.05
CA LYS A 771 -14.55 22.85 -11.30
C LYS A 771 -13.97 23.65 -12.49
N ILE A 772 -14.34 24.92 -12.60
CA ILE A 772 -13.89 25.84 -13.67
C ILE A 772 -12.39 26.15 -13.59
N LEU A 773 -11.76 26.15 -12.40
CA LEU A 773 -10.33 26.47 -12.25
C LEU A 773 -9.37 25.29 -12.51
N LYS A 774 -9.85 24.05 -12.54
CA LYS A 774 -8.99 22.86 -12.74
C LYS A 774 -8.23 22.81 -14.07
N PRO A 775 -8.79 23.23 -15.22
CA PRO A 775 -8.05 23.34 -16.47
C PRO A 775 -6.85 24.31 -16.37
N LEU A 776 -7.04 25.49 -15.77
CA LEU A 776 -5.98 26.49 -15.57
C LEU A 776 -4.86 25.93 -14.70
N ILE A 777 -5.21 25.28 -13.58
CA ILE A 777 -4.24 24.68 -12.66
C ILE A 777 -3.42 23.58 -13.35
N LYS A 778 -4.06 22.77 -14.21
CA LYS A 778 -3.39 21.73 -15.01
C LYS A 778 -2.51 22.32 -16.12
N ALA A 779 -2.81 23.53 -16.60
CA ALA A 779 -2.01 24.22 -17.61
C ALA A 779 -0.79 24.96 -17.01
N ALA A 780 -0.85 25.37 -15.74
CA ALA A 780 0.18 26.13 -15.05
C ALA A 780 1.48 25.29 -14.82
N PRO A 781 2.60 25.56 -15.54
CA PRO A 781 3.76 24.68 -15.54
C PRO A 781 4.52 24.63 -14.20
N THR A 782 4.49 25.73 -13.43
CA THR A 782 5.12 25.85 -12.12
C THR A 782 4.39 25.11 -11.01
N ILE A 783 3.14 24.69 -11.22
CA ILE A 783 2.39 23.90 -10.24
C ILE A 783 2.84 22.44 -10.31
N ILE A 784 3.09 21.86 -9.15
CA ILE A 784 3.34 20.43 -8.97
C ILE A 784 2.03 19.75 -8.57
N HIS A 785 1.62 18.69 -9.26
CA HIS A 785 0.37 17.97 -8.95
C HIS A 785 0.54 16.85 -7.90
N GLY A 786 1.76 16.61 -7.45
CA GLY A 786 2.11 15.68 -6.38
C GLY A 786 3.40 14.91 -6.68
N SER A 787 3.82 14.02 -5.78
CA SER A 787 5.14 13.37 -5.83
C SER A 787 5.41 12.57 -7.10
N LYS A 788 4.37 12.10 -7.82
CA LYS A 788 4.53 11.42 -9.12
C LYS A 788 4.82 12.40 -10.27
N ASP A 789 4.12 13.53 -10.30
CA ASP A 789 4.37 14.61 -11.26
C ASP A 789 5.79 15.16 -11.06
N LEU A 790 6.16 15.42 -9.80
CA LEU A 790 7.53 15.79 -9.44
C LEU A 790 8.56 14.72 -9.86
N ALA A 791 8.34 13.43 -9.57
CA ALA A 791 9.26 12.36 -9.99
C ALA A 791 9.51 12.36 -11.51
N ILE A 792 8.46 12.61 -12.30
CA ILE A 792 8.53 12.73 -13.76
C ILE A 792 9.33 13.99 -14.15
N LYS A 793 8.95 15.18 -13.62
CA LYS A 793 9.65 16.45 -13.90
C LYS A 793 11.14 16.36 -13.54
N LEU A 794 11.49 15.84 -12.35
CA LEU A 794 12.89 15.63 -11.93
C LEU A 794 13.65 14.68 -12.86
N SER A 795 13.02 13.60 -13.33
CA SER A 795 13.66 12.63 -14.24
C SER A 795 14.00 13.18 -15.63
N GLN A 796 13.50 14.37 -15.98
CA GLN A 796 13.75 15.05 -17.25
C GLN A 796 14.87 16.11 -17.15
N ILE A 797 15.26 16.53 -15.94
CA ILE A 797 16.30 17.54 -15.72
C ILE A 797 17.67 16.99 -16.10
N LYS A 798 18.44 17.77 -16.85
CA LYS A 798 19.87 17.52 -17.13
C LYS A 798 20.68 18.67 -16.55
N LEU A 799 21.47 18.40 -15.51
CA LEU A 799 22.37 19.40 -14.92
C LEU A 799 23.57 19.65 -15.84
N GLN A 800 24.01 20.91 -15.92
CA GLN A 800 25.17 21.29 -16.73
C GLN A 800 26.47 20.79 -16.07
N PRO A 801 27.35 20.07 -16.80
CA PRO A 801 28.66 19.68 -16.29
C PRO A 801 29.49 20.89 -15.84
N GLY A 802 30.37 20.69 -14.86
CA GLY A 802 31.25 21.73 -14.30
C GLY A 802 30.57 22.69 -13.32
N ARG A 803 29.32 23.12 -13.57
CA ARG A 803 28.62 24.07 -12.69
C ARG A 803 28.26 23.47 -11.32
N ASN A 804 28.45 24.25 -10.26
CA ASN A 804 27.91 23.91 -8.94
C ASN A 804 26.39 24.05 -8.97
N THR A 805 25.69 23.22 -8.17
CA THR A 805 24.24 23.12 -8.19
C THR A 805 23.72 23.02 -6.77
N TYR A 806 22.70 23.82 -6.48
CA TYR A 806 22.07 23.94 -5.17
C TYR A 806 20.61 23.48 -5.25
N ILE A 807 20.15 22.78 -4.22
CA ILE A 807 18.73 22.53 -3.97
C ILE A 807 18.24 23.67 -3.08
N VAL A 808 17.21 24.38 -3.52
CA VAL A 808 16.61 25.50 -2.81
C VAL A 808 15.15 25.17 -2.55
N THR A 809 14.69 25.34 -1.32
CA THR A 809 13.34 25.02 -0.84
C THR A 809 12.74 26.24 -0.16
N GLY A 810 11.40 26.35 -0.12
CA GLY A 810 10.75 27.42 0.62
C GLY A 810 9.39 27.06 1.19
N ASP A 811 9.09 27.55 2.39
CA ASP A 811 7.79 27.45 3.07
C ASP A 811 7.06 28.79 2.95
N VAL A 812 5.88 28.81 2.34
CA VAL A 812 5.03 30.01 2.25
C VAL A 812 4.26 30.16 3.57
N VAL A 813 4.87 30.91 4.50
CA VAL A 813 4.45 31.04 5.89
C VAL A 813 2.96 31.38 5.99
N ALA A 814 2.18 30.41 6.48
CA ALA A 814 0.74 30.51 6.68
C ALA A 814 -0.03 31.03 5.44
N PHE A 815 0.29 30.50 4.26
CA PHE A 815 -0.19 30.97 2.96
C PHE A 815 -1.69 31.34 2.92
N TYR A 816 -2.59 30.44 3.32
CA TYR A 816 -4.04 30.65 3.24
C TYR A 816 -4.53 31.91 4.00
N PRO A 817 -4.29 32.07 5.32
CA PRO A 817 -4.55 33.33 6.06
C PRO A 817 -3.98 34.62 5.46
N ASN A 818 -2.82 34.53 4.79
CA ASN A 818 -2.04 35.67 4.34
C ASN A 818 -2.38 36.16 2.91
N ILE A 819 -3.14 35.39 2.13
CA ILE A 819 -3.60 35.79 0.79
C ILE A 819 -4.65 36.92 0.90
N PRO A 820 -4.42 38.12 0.32
CA PRO A 820 -5.42 39.17 0.27
C PRO A 820 -6.57 38.77 -0.68
N ILE A 821 -7.77 38.54 -0.14
CA ILE A 821 -8.90 37.91 -0.86
C ILE A 821 -9.27 38.69 -2.13
N ASP A 822 -9.44 40.02 -2.06
CA ASP A 822 -9.82 40.83 -3.22
C ASP A 822 -8.79 40.75 -4.35
N LYS A 823 -7.50 40.93 -4.02
CA LYS A 823 -6.42 40.80 -5.01
C LYS A 823 -6.31 39.38 -5.57
N CYS A 824 -6.62 38.36 -4.77
CA CYS A 824 -6.67 36.97 -5.24
C CYS A 824 -7.80 36.76 -6.26
N ILE A 825 -8.96 37.37 -6.03
CA ILE A 825 -10.09 37.34 -6.96
C ILE A 825 -9.67 38.04 -8.27
N ASP A 826 -9.09 39.23 -8.21
CA ASP A 826 -8.63 39.97 -9.40
C ASP A 826 -7.63 39.15 -10.24
N CYS A 827 -6.59 38.60 -9.61
CA CYS A 827 -5.59 37.75 -10.27
C CYS A 827 -6.21 36.51 -10.94
N VAL A 828 -7.17 35.86 -10.28
CA VAL A 828 -7.84 34.66 -10.81
C VAL A 828 -8.81 35.00 -11.94
N VAL A 829 -9.48 36.16 -11.90
CA VAL A 829 -10.32 36.65 -13.01
C VAL A 829 -9.47 37.01 -14.23
N SER A 830 -8.28 37.60 -14.04
CA SER A 830 -7.32 37.80 -15.15
C SER A 830 -6.90 36.46 -15.79
N LEU A 831 -6.54 35.46 -14.98
CA LEU A 831 -6.17 34.13 -15.48
C LEU A 831 -7.35 33.40 -16.17
N TYR A 832 -8.57 33.58 -15.68
CA TYR A 832 -9.79 33.06 -16.32
C TYR A 832 -9.99 33.66 -17.72
N ARG A 833 -9.94 35.00 -17.83
CA ARG A 833 -10.12 35.72 -19.10
C ARG A 833 -9.06 35.34 -20.14
N GLU A 834 -7.81 35.17 -19.72
CA GLU A 834 -6.73 34.71 -20.59
C GLU A 834 -6.95 33.27 -21.08
N HIS A 835 -7.30 32.34 -20.18
CA HIS A 835 -7.46 30.93 -20.54
C HIS A 835 -8.70 30.63 -21.39
N TYR A 836 -9.77 31.42 -21.26
CA TYR A 836 -11.04 31.20 -21.95
C TYR A 836 -11.37 32.22 -23.05
N GLY A 837 -10.66 33.35 -23.12
CA GLY A 837 -10.88 34.42 -24.11
C GLY A 837 -9.89 34.47 -25.27
N ASP A 838 -8.71 33.86 -25.15
CA ASP A 838 -7.73 33.84 -26.24
C ASP A 838 -8.25 33.05 -27.46
N GLY A 839 -8.34 33.71 -28.61
CA GLY A 839 -8.74 33.12 -29.90
C GLY A 839 -10.20 33.33 -30.32
N VAL A 840 -11.01 34.06 -29.54
CA VAL A 840 -12.40 34.41 -29.90
C VAL A 840 -12.53 35.93 -30.02
N GLU A 841 -13.28 36.44 -31.01
CA GLU A 841 -13.64 37.86 -31.02
C GLU A 841 -14.49 38.20 -29.78
N VAL A 842 -14.17 39.34 -29.14
CA VAL A 842 -14.64 39.73 -27.79
C VAL A 842 -16.17 39.96 -27.69
N ASN A 843 -16.91 39.72 -28.78
CA ASN A 843 -18.34 40.01 -28.92
C ASN A 843 -19.27 38.82 -28.58
N ASN A 844 -18.76 37.65 -28.16
CA ASN A 844 -19.64 36.54 -27.76
C ASN A 844 -20.30 36.79 -26.39
N GLU A 845 -21.58 37.17 -26.40
CA GLU A 845 -22.38 37.42 -25.18
C GLU A 845 -22.41 36.24 -24.21
N GLU A 846 -22.34 35.00 -24.71
CA GLU A 846 -22.39 33.78 -23.88
C GLU A 846 -21.17 33.70 -22.95
N MET A 847 -19.98 34.02 -23.47
CA MET A 847 -18.74 34.07 -22.70
C MET A 847 -18.80 35.15 -21.61
N LEU A 848 -19.33 36.33 -21.95
CA LEU A 848 -19.51 37.44 -21.01
C LEU A 848 -20.49 37.08 -19.88
N ARG A 849 -21.59 36.38 -20.20
CA ARG A 849 -22.55 35.89 -19.19
C ARG A 849 -21.96 34.78 -18.32
N ALA A 850 -21.21 33.84 -18.91
CA ALA A 850 -20.51 32.78 -18.16
C ALA A 850 -19.45 33.36 -17.21
N GLU A 851 -18.72 34.39 -17.64
CA GLU A 851 -17.80 35.15 -16.79
C GLU A 851 -18.53 35.82 -15.62
N GLN A 852 -19.68 36.45 -15.85
CA GLN A 852 -20.48 37.08 -14.78
C GLN A 852 -20.92 36.06 -13.72
N VAL A 853 -21.41 34.88 -14.12
CA VAL A 853 -21.77 33.80 -13.19
C VAL A 853 -20.53 33.30 -12.44
N PHE A 854 -19.39 33.15 -13.11
CA PHE A 854 -18.13 32.75 -12.48
C PHE A 854 -17.63 33.77 -11.45
N ILE A 855 -17.59 35.06 -11.79
CA ILE A 855 -17.17 36.14 -10.88
C ILE A 855 -18.09 36.22 -9.66
N LYS A 856 -19.41 36.15 -9.86
CA LYS A 856 -20.37 36.20 -8.76
C LYS A 856 -20.23 34.96 -7.85
N CYS A 857 -20.05 33.76 -8.41
CA CYS A 857 -19.74 32.56 -7.63
C CYS A 857 -18.44 32.71 -6.81
N LEU A 858 -17.37 33.22 -7.43
CA LEU A 858 -16.06 33.41 -6.81
C LEU A 858 -16.11 34.40 -5.64
N GLN A 859 -16.84 35.50 -5.78
CA GLN A 859 -17.08 36.48 -4.71
C GLN A 859 -17.93 35.88 -3.58
N THR A 860 -19.10 35.31 -3.90
CA THR A 860 -20.04 34.79 -2.88
C THR A 860 -19.46 33.57 -2.13
N GLY A 861 -18.68 32.72 -2.80
CA GLY A 861 -18.03 31.55 -2.19
C GLY A 861 -16.98 31.90 -1.13
N ASN A 862 -16.24 33.01 -1.31
CA ASN A 862 -15.05 33.32 -0.51
C ASN A 862 -15.17 34.55 0.39
N LYS A 863 -16.21 35.40 0.23
CA LYS A 863 -16.44 36.57 1.09
C LYS A 863 -17.46 36.32 2.21
N ASN A 864 -17.32 37.05 3.31
CA ASN A 864 -18.24 37.03 4.45
C ASN A 864 -18.46 35.64 5.10
N LEU A 865 -17.43 34.78 5.15
CA LEU A 865 -17.54 33.50 5.84
C LEU A 865 -17.78 33.71 7.34
N VAL A 866 -18.91 33.18 7.82
CA VAL A 866 -19.25 33.06 9.24
C VAL A 866 -18.97 31.63 9.71
N LEU A 867 -18.50 31.51 10.95
CA LEU A 867 -18.24 30.25 11.66
C LEU A 867 -18.80 30.33 13.08
N ARG A 868 -19.02 29.16 13.70
CA ARG A 868 -19.40 29.03 15.11
C ARG A 868 -18.35 28.22 15.88
N TYR A 869 -18.07 28.60 17.13
CA TYR A 869 -17.29 27.81 18.07
C TYR A 869 -17.87 27.95 19.49
N GLY A 870 -18.23 26.82 20.12
CA GLY A 870 -19.21 26.84 21.22
C GLY A 870 -20.52 27.46 20.74
N ASP A 871 -21.10 28.34 21.56
CA ASP A 871 -22.27 29.16 21.20
C ASP A 871 -21.89 30.52 20.60
N SER A 872 -20.59 30.85 20.55
CA SER A 872 -20.06 32.09 19.98
C SER A 872 -19.91 32.00 18.47
N PHE A 873 -20.28 33.09 17.78
CA PHE A 873 -20.17 33.22 16.33
C PHE A 873 -19.07 34.21 15.95
N TYR A 874 -18.42 33.95 14.82
CA TYR A 874 -17.32 34.78 14.32
C TYR A 874 -17.38 34.91 12.79
N LYS A 875 -16.92 36.05 12.26
CA LYS A 875 -16.64 36.24 10.83
C LYS A 875 -15.12 36.20 10.59
N GLN A 876 -14.68 35.50 9.56
CA GLN A 876 -13.29 35.57 9.10
C GLN A 876 -13.03 36.92 8.39
N LYS A 877 -11.95 37.60 8.77
CA LYS A 877 -11.55 38.92 8.23
C LYS A 877 -10.62 38.81 7.02
N SER A 878 -9.61 37.95 7.12
CA SER A 878 -8.50 37.84 6.16
C SER A 878 -8.31 36.41 5.66
N GLY A 879 -7.69 36.27 4.49
CA GLY A 879 -7.22 34.99 3.96
C GLY A 879 -8.29 34.07 3.39
N LEU A 880 -7.81 33.08 2.64
CA LEU A 880 -8.64 31.98 2.15
C LEU A 880 -8.98 31.01 3.29
N ALA A 881 -10.21 30.51 3.29
CA ALA A 881 -10.74 29.70 4.38
C ALA A 881 -10.37 28.22 4.25
N MET A 882 -9.74 27.65 5.28
CA MET A 882 -9.36 26.23 5.32
C MET A 882 -10.60 25.31 5.48
N GLY A 883 -11.28 25.09 4.35
CA GLY A 883 -12.43 24.20 4.20
C GLY A 883 -13.53 24.69 3.24
N VAL A 884 -13.35 25.85 2.59
CA VAL A 884 -14.10 26.24 1.38
C VAL A 884 -13.51 25.52 0.16
N ALA A 885 -14.34 25.18 -0.83
CA ALA A 885 -14.02 24.16 -1.83
C ALA A 885 -12.97 24.56 -2.89
N ASP A 886 -12.94 25.82 -3.29
CA ASP A 886 -12.02 26.42 -4.28
C ASP A 886 -10.78 27.06 -3.66
N SER A 887 -10.75 27.30 -2.35
CA SER A 887 -9.60 27.93 -1.67
C SER A 887 -8.22 27.28 -1.99
N PRO A 888 -8.07 25.94 -2.15
CA PRO A 888 -6.82 25.34 -2.63
C PRO A 888 -6.49 25.62 -4.10
N ASP A 889 -7.52 25.79 -4.93
CA ASP A 889 -7.39 26.14 -6.35
C ASP A 889 -6.97 27.61 -6.49
N LEU A 890 -7.58 28.50 -5.71
CA LEU A 890 -7.27 29.93 -5.63
C LEU A 890 -5.83 30.18 -5.12
N ALA A 891 -5.41 29.55 -4.02
CA ALA A 891 -4.04 29.68 -3.51
C ALA A 891 -2.99 29.24 -4.54
N ASN A 892 -3.28 28.19 -5.31
CA ASN A 892 -2.41 27.70 -6.37
C ASN A 892 -2.23 28.70 -7.52
N LEU A 893 -3.34 29.27 -8.00
CA LEU A 893 -3.33 30.26 -9.08
C LEU A 893 -2.78 31.61 -8.62
N TYR A 894 -2.98 31.98 -7.35
CA TYR A 894 -2.39 33.20 -6.78
C TYR A 894 -0.86 33.17 -6.81
N GLY A 895 -0.23 32.09 -6.34
CA GLY A 895 1.23 31.93 -6.46
C GLY A 895 1.70 31.91 -7.92
N HIS A 896 0.95 31.19 -8.78
CA HIS A 896 1.27 31.10 -10.21
C HIS A 896 1.24 32.47 -10.92
N TRP A 897 0.32 33.37 -10.54
CA TRP A 897 0.21 34.72 -11.11
C TRP A 897 1.49 35.55 -10.96
N PHE A 898 2.23 35.41 -9.86
CA PHE A 898 3.52 36.07 -9.67
C PHE A 898 4.67 35.29 -10.31
N GLU A 899 4.68 33.96 -10.21
CA GLU A 899 5.74 33.10 -10.77
C GLU A 899 5.94 33.32 -12.27
N ARG A 900 4.85 33.44 -13.03
CA ARG A 900 4.89 33.72 -14.48
C ARG A 900 5.56 35.06 -14.84
N GLN A 901 5.49 36.06 -13.96
CA GLN A 901 6.04 37.40 -14.22
C GLN A 901 7.58 37.42 -14.14
N ILE A 902 8.16 36.43 -13.46
CA ILE A 902 9.61 36.37 -13.15
C ILE A 902 10.36 35.52 -14.18
N ASN A 903 9.63 34.84 -15.09
CA ASN A 903 10.17 34.04 -16.21
C ASN A 903 11.16 32.93 -15.80
N LEU A 904 11.02 32.41 -14.57
CA LEU A 904 11.93 31.45 -13.92
C LEU A 904 12.29 30.23 -14.79
N LEU A 905 11.31 29.70 -15.53
CA LEU A 905 11.45 28.48 -16.34
C LEU A 905 12.33 28.66 -17.58
N ASN A 906 12.70 29.90 -17.91
CA ASN A 906 13.62 30.23 -19.01
C ASN A 906 14.96 30.81 -18.51
N ASP A 907 15.19 30.88 -17.19
CA ASP A 907 16.47 31.32 -16.61
C ASP A 907 17.49 30.16 -16.70
N PRO A 908 18.61 30.29 -17.44
CA PRO A 908 19.59 29.21 -17.63
C PRO A 908 20.32 28.82 -16.33
N ASP A 909 20.16 29.62 -15.27
CA ASP A 909 20.69 29.33 -13.94
C ASP A 909 19.65 28.67 -13.02
N ILE A 910 18.43 28.44 -13.48
CA ILE A 910 17.36 27.74 -12.73
C ILE A 910 16.86 26.52 -13.55
N PRO A 911 17.62 25.41 -13.62
CA PRO A 911 17.21 24.17 -14.30
C PRO A 911 15.83 23.61 -13.91
N PHE A 912 15.29 23.98 -12.76
CA PHE A 912 13.92 23.64 -12.35
C PHE A 912 13.38 24.63 -11.31
N TYR A 913 12.10 24.98 -11.43
CA TYR A 913 11.30 25.59 -10.38
C TYR A 913 9.90 24.96 -10.37
N GLY A 914 9.35 24.69 -9.18
CA GLY A 914 7.94 24.36 -9.02
C GLY A 914 7.46 24.40 -7.57
N ARG A 915 6.15 24.57 -7.37
CA ARG A 915 5.50 24.69 -6.06
C ARG A 915 4.34 23.71 -5.92
N TYR A 916 4.19 23.15 -4.73
CA TYR A 916 3.03 22.34 -4.31
C TYR A 916 2.32 23.06 -3.16
N ILE A 917 1.21 23.76 -3.46
CA ILE A 917 0.48 24.59 -2.48
C ILE A 917 1.41 25.64 -1.83
N ASP A 918 1.89 25.37 -0.61
CA ASP A 918 2.75 26.18 0.26
C ASP A 918 4.23 25.73 0.26
N ASP A 919 4.56 24.53 -0.25
CA ASP A 919 5.94 24.03 -0.39
C ASP A 919 6.54 24.44 -1.77
N CYS A 920 7.63 25.22 -1.81
CA CYS A 920 8.39 25.59 -3.02
C CYS A 920 9.69 24.76 -3.18
N LEU A 921 10.06 24.43 -4.43
CA LEU A 921 11.31 23.75 -4.80
C LEU A 921 11.94 24.39 -6.04
N ALA A 922 13.23 24.67 -5.97
CA ALA A 922 14.06 25.05 -7.11
C ALA A 922 15.39 24.29 -7.13
N ILE A 923 15.93 24.10 -8.33
CA ILE A 923 17.28 23.61 -8.57
C ILE A 923 18.02 24.73 -9.28
N VAL A 924 19.17 25.15 -8.74
CA VAL A 924 19.84 26.41 -9.11
C VAL A 924 21.32 26.19 -9.40
N HIS A 925 21.80 26.68 -10.53
CA HIS A 925 23.23 26.81 -10.81
C HIS A 925 23.76 28.14 -10.26
N ALA A 926 24.74 28.05 -9.36
CA ALA A 926 25.35 29.20 -8.70
C ALA A 926 26.78 28.87 -8.23
N SER A 927 27.58 29.88 -7.90
CA SER A 927 28.93 29.71 -7.35
C SER A 927 28.92 29.51 -5.83
N SER A 928 27.87 29.98 -5.16
CA SER A 928 27.68 29.90 -3.70
C SER A 928 26.20 29.75 -3.32
N SER A 929 25.92 29.29 -2.10
CA SER A 929 24.56 29.22 -1.54
C SER A 929 23.87 30.58 -1.47
N THR A 930 24.60 31.64 -1.12
CA THR A 930 24.10 33.03 -1.10
C THR A 930 23.68 33.50 -2.49
N GLU A 931 24.43 33.15 -3.53
CA GLU A 931 24.08 33.46 -4.92
C GLU A 931 22.85 32.66 -5.39
N ALA A 932 22.76 31.37 -5.02
CA ALA A 932 21.57 30.56 -5.30
C ALA A 932 20.31 31.13 -4.65
N LEU A 933 20.40 31.55 -3.39
CA LEU A 933 19.33 32.21 -2.65
C LEU A 933 18.94 33.54 -3.31
N ALA A 934 19.91 34.37 -3.73
CA ALA A 934 19.64 35.64 -4.38
C ALA A 934 18.90 35.49 -5.72
N LYS A 935 19.16 34.42 -6.48
CA LYS A 935 18.43 34.10 -7.73
C LYS A 935 16.96 33.75 -7.48
N ILE A 936 16.65 33.03 -6.41
CA ILE A 936 15.30 32.58 -6.07
C ILE A 936 14.50 33.60 -5.25
N THR A 937 15.14 34.45 -4.45
CA THR A 937 14.49 35.50 -3.63
C THR A 937 13.83 36.61 -4.48
N LYS A 938 13.97 36.55 -5.81
CA LYS A 938 13.12 37.27 -6.78
C LYS A 938 11.63 36.90 -6.60
N VAL A 939 11.32 35.65 -6.25
CA VAL A 939 9.96 35.12 -6.09
C VAL A 939 9.34 35.63 -4.80
N LYS A 940 8.24 36.38 -4.95
CA LYS A 940 7.46 37.00 -3.87
C LYS A 940 5.98 36.99 -4.27
N TYR A 941 5.09 36.81 -3.29
CA TYR A 941 3.64 36.96 -3.46
C TYR A 941 3.18 38.04 -2.49
N ASP A 942 2.28 38.94 -2.93
CA ASP A 942 1.83 40.03 -2.06
C ASP A 942 1.07 39.51 -0.83
N GLY A 943 1.26 40.18 0.31
CA GLY A 943 0.74 39.75 1.61
C GLY A 943 1.46 38.54 2.25
N CYS A 944 2.23 37.77 1.47
CA CYS A 944 2.80 36.50 1.92
C CYS A 944 4.32 36.60 2.16
N LYS A 945 4.81 35.93 3.21
CA LYS A 945 6.24 35.69 3.42
C LYS A 945 6.61 34.30 2.92
N ILE A 946 7.73 34.18 2.21
CA ILE A 946 8.36 32.89 1.89
C ILE A 946 9.65 32.80 2.69
N GLU A 947 9.83 31.73 3.45
CA GLU A 947 11.08 31.40 4.16
C GLU A 947 11.85 30.38 3.34
N TRP A 948 13.06 30.73 2.91
CA TRP A 948 13.87 29.94 1.96
C TRP A 948 15.06 29.26 2.65
N GLU A 949 15.29 28.00 2.32
CA GLU A 949 16.43 27.17 2.77
C GLU A 949 17.25 26.68 1.56
N VAL A 950 18.56 26.44 1.76
CA VAL A 950 19.50 26.11 0.67
C VAL A 950 20.43 24.99 1.09
N SER A 951 20.61 23.98 0.23
CA SER A 951 21.48 22.82 0.47
C SER A 951 22.30 22.45 -0.77
N GLU A 952 23.56 22.10 -0.56
CA GLU A 952 24.47 21.59 -1.61
C GLU A 952 24.33 20.08 -1.86
N HIS A 953 23.59 19.36 -1.01
CA HIS A 953 23.66 17.90 -0.97
C HIS A 953 22.28 17.25 -1.07
N HIS A 954 21.36 17.62 -0.17
CA HIS A 954 20.03 17.04 -0.09
C HIS A 954 19.03 17.97 0.62
N HIS A 955 17.75 17.87 0.25
CA HIS A 955 16.64 18.51 0.97
C HIS A 955 15.38 17.65 0.87
N GLU A 956 14.53 17.62 1.90
CA GLU A 956 13.20 17.02 1.73
C GLU A 956 12.27 17.92 0.92
N PHE A 957 11.38 17.29 0.17
CA PHE A 957 10.26 17.94 -0.49
C PHE A 957 9.13 16.91 -0.67
N LEU A 958 7.90 17.26 -0.26
CA LEU A 958 6.75 16.31 -0.19
C LEU A 958 7.08 15.02 0.59
N ASP A 959 7.00 13.88 -0.10
CA ASP A 959 7.30 12.51 0.36
C ASP A 959 8.73 12.07 -0.01
N MET A 960 9.57 12.96 -0.55
CA MET A 960 10.88 12.65 -1.15
C MET A 960 12.03 13.32 -0.41
N MET A 961 13.17 12.62 -0.35
CA MET A 961 14.48 13.18 -0.06
C MET A 961 15.17 13.34 -1.40
N ILE A 962 15.30 14.57 -1.87
CA ILE A 962 15.96 14.90 -3.14
C ILE A 962 17.43 15.15 -2.83
N TYR A 963 18.34 14.58 -3.63
CA TYR A 963 19.78 14.74 -3.44
C TYR A 963 20.54 14.78 -4.77
N ILE A 964 21.77 15.28 -4.74
CA ILE A 964 22.69 15.26 -5.88
C ILE A 964 23.71 14.12 -5.67
N ASP A 965 23.76 13.17 -6.61
CA ASP A 965 24.72 12.06 -6.56
C ASP A 965 26.13 12.49 -6.99
N SER A 966 27.12 11.68 -6.64
CA SER A 966 28.50 11.66 -7.15
C SER A 966 28.64 11.89 -8.67
N LYS A 967 27.65 11.46 -9.46
CA LYS A 967 27.58 11.63 -10.92
C LYS A 967 27.02 12.99 -11.38
N ARG A 968 26.73 13.91 -10.45
CA ARG A 968 25.97 15.15 -10.66
C ARG A 968 24.61 14.92 -11.34
N THR A 969 23.92 13.84 -10.97
CA THR A 969 22.49 13.60 -11.30
C THR A 969 21.62 13.95 -10.11
N ILE A 970 20.39 14.42 -10.38
CA ILE A 970 19.36 14.59 -9.34
C ILE A 970 18.73 13.22 -9.10
N GLU A 971 18.78 12.78 -7.85
CA GLU A 971 18.27 11.50 -7.39
C GLU A 971 17.25 11.72 -6.27
N HIS A 972 16.40 10.73 -6.03
CA HIS A 972 15.41 10.81 -4.95
C HIS A 972 15.11 9.45 -4.32
N MET A 973 14.79 9.48 -3.03
CA MET A 973 14.36 8.33 -2.23
C MET A 973 13.19 8.69 -1.30
N PRO A 974 12.43 7.69 -0.80
CA PRO A 974 11.23 7.96 0.02
C PRO A 974 11.61 8.52 1.39
N TYR A 975 11.26 9.79 1.66
CA TYR A 975 11.50 10.44 2.94
C TYR A 975 10.46 10.03 4.00
N ARG A 976 10.85 10.07 5.28
CA ARG A 976 9.98 9.72 6.42
C ARG A 976 10.25 10.70 7.57
N LYS A 977 9.29 11.59 7.84
CA LYS A 977 9.36 12.56 8.95
C LYS A 977 9.39 11.81 10.29
N SER A 978 10.35 12.12 11.16
CA SER A 978 10.74 11.28 12.31
C SER A 978 9.63 11.00 13.33
N ARG A 979 8.64 11.91 13.48
CA ARG A 979 7.46 11.72 14.35
C ARG A 979 6.32 10.91 13.69
N SER A 980 6.52 10.32 12.51
CA SER A 980 5.45 9.59 11.79
C SER A 980 5.20 8.20 12.36
N HIS A 981 4.00 7.97 12.92
CA HIS A 981 3.58 6.66 13.44
C HIS A 981 3.27 5.62 12.35
N GLN A 982 3.49 5.95 11.07
CA GLN A 982 3.38 5.05 9.92
C GLN A 982 2.09 4.20 9.91
N GLU A 983 0.95 4.75 10.38
CA GLU A 983 -0.28 3.97 10.57
C GLU A 983 -0.70 3.22 9.29
N ARG A 984 -0.69 1.89 9.37
CA ARG A 984 -1.29 0.97 8.40
C ARG A 984 -2.36 0.16 9.12
N ILE A 985 -3.33 -0.34 8.36
CA ILE A 985 -4.41 -1.20 8.87
C ILE A 985 -3.76 -2.39 9.57
N PRO A 986 -4.05 -2.70 10.85
CA PRO A 986 -3.50 -3.87 11.51
C PRO A 986 -4.21 -5.15 11.08
N TRP A 987 -3.53 -6.29 11.14
CA TRP A 987 -4.04 -7.58 10.67
C TRP A 987 -5.34 -8.01 11.37
N VAL A 988 -5.49 -7.69 12.65
CA VAL A 988 -6.69 -7.92 13.48
C VAL A 988 -7.92 -7.09 13.04
N SER A 989 -7.73 -5.97 12.34
CA SER A 989 -8.81 -5.14 11.79
C SER A 989 -9.68 -5.93 10.79
N PHE A 990 -11.00 -5.79 10.85
CA PHE A 990 -11.96 -6.62 10.09
C PHE A 990 -12.07 -6.29 8.59
N HIS A 991 -11.05 -5.66 8.00
CA HIS A 991 -10.99 -5.39 6.57
C HIS A 991 -10.84 -6.68 5.75
N PRO A 992 -11.54 -6.83 4.61
CA PRO A 992 -11.35 -7.97 3.71
C PRO A 992 -9.89 -8.12 3.26
N ILE A 993 -9.47 -9.36 3.03
CA ILE A 993 -8.07 -9.66 2.65
C ILE A 993 -7.65 -8.97 1.34
N THR A 994 -8.59 -8.77 0.41
CA THR A 994 -8.40 -8.01 -0.83
C THR A 994 -8.06 -6.55 -0.57
N VAL A 995 -8.66 -5.91 0.45
CA VAL A 995 -8.35 -4.53 0.85
C VAL A 995 -6.99 -4.47 1.54
N LYS A 996 -6.70 -5.42 2.45
CA LYS A 996 -5.39 -5.54 3.13
C LYS A 996 -4.23 -5.73 2.15
N ARG A 997 -4.43 -6.57 1.12
CA ARG A 997 -3.49 -6.75 -0.01
C ARG A 997 -3.38 -5.49 -0.87
N GLY A 998 -4.52 -4.86 -1.18
CA GLY A 998 -4.58 -3.61 -1.94
C GLY A 998 -3.80 -2.47 -1.29
N THR A 999 -3.90 -2.28 0.03
CA THR A 999 -3.13 -1.26 0.76
C THR A 999 -1.62 -1.56 0.78
N PHE A 1000 -1.23 -2.83 0.79
CA PHE A 1000 0.18 -3.22 0.69
C PHE A 1000 0.76 -2.91 -0.70
N ILE A 1001 0.08 -3.37 -1.76
CA ILE A 1001 0.51 -3.16 -3.16
C ILE A 1001 0.43 -1.67 -3.55
N GLY A 1002 -0.53 -0.92 -3.01
CA GLY A 1002 -0.61 0.55 -3.17
C GLY A 1002 0.62 1.25 -2.59
N GLU A 1003 1.06 0.85 -1.39
CA GLU A 1003 2.31 1.38 -0.80
C GLU A 1003 3.55 0.94 -1.60
N MET A 1004 3.61 -0.29 -2.13
CA MET A 1004 4.70 -0.67 -3.06
C MET A 1004 4.75 0.27 -4.28
N SER A 1005 3.58 0.59 -4.85
CA SER A 1005 3.44 1.48 -6.01
C SER A 1005 3.88 2.91 -5.69
N ARG A 1006 3.55 3.41 -4.49
CA ARG A 1006 3.99 4.72 -4.00
C ARG A 1006 5.51 4.73 -3.78
N LEU A 1007 6.06 3.74 -3.08
CA LEU A 1007 7.50 3.66 -2.81
C LEU A 1007 8.35 3.49 -4.08
N ALA A 1008 7.85 2.77 -5.10
CA ALA A 1008 8.48 2.73 -6.41
C ALA A 1008 8.54 4.14 -7.04
N THR A 1009 7.40 4.85 -7.05
CA THR A 1009 7.31 6.22 -7.60
C THR A 1009 8.20 7.22 -6.85
N LEU A 1010 8.43 7.01 -5.56
CA LEU A 1010 9.30 7.83 -4.70
C LEU A 1010 10.79 7.44 -4.76
N SER A 1011 11.18 6.55 -5.67
CA SER A 1011 12.55 6.00 -5.77
C SER A 1011 13.13 6.15 -7.19
N SER A 1012 14.20 6.94 -7.33
CA SER A 1012 14.90 7.09 -8.62
C SER A 1012 15.69 5.82 -8.97
N LYS A 1013 16.36 5.22 -7.98
CA LYS A 1013 17.20 4.01 -8.09
C LYS A 1013 16.51 2.76 -7.52
N MET A 1014 16.84 1.61 -8.10
CA MET A 1014 16.35 0.30 -7.65
C MET A 1014 16.78 -0.05 -6.21
N SER A 1015 17.96 0.39 -5.77
CA SER A 1015 18.44 0.22 -4.40
C SER A 1015 17.51 0.89 -3.38
N HIS A 1016 17.19 2.17 -3.58
CA HIS A 1016 16.25 2.91 -2.73
C HIS A 1016 14.90 2.19 -2.64
N TYR A 1017 14.43 1.62 -3.76
CA TYR A 1017 13.17 0.89 -3.80
C TYR A 1017 13.24 -0.46 -3.06
N ASP A 1018 14.30 -1.25 -3.23
CA ASP A 1018 14.46 -2.50 -2.48
C ASP A 1018 14.55 -2.25 -0.98
N ASP A 1019 15.38 -1.30 -0.54
CA ASP A 1019 15.46 -0.93 0.88
C ASP A 1019 14.14 -0.36 1.43
N ALA A 1020 13.40 0.43 0.63
CA ALA A 1020 12.06 0.87 1.00
C ALA A 1020 11.06 -0.29 1.11
N ILE A 1021 11.17 -1.32 0.28
CA ILE A 1021 10.33 -2.54 0.29
C ILE A 1021 10.71 -3.48 1.43
N ARG A 1022 11.99 -3.62 1.79
CA ARG A 1022 12.42 -4.32 3.01
C ARG A 1022 11.79 -3.67 4.24
N ASN A 1023 11.88 -2.35 4.34
CA ASN A 1023 11.24 -1.56 5.39
C ASN A 1023 9.69 -1.63 5.35
N LEU A 1024 9.07 -1.77 4.17
CA LEU A 1024 7.62 -1.97 4.05
C LEU A 1024 7.18 -3.35 4.56
N ASN A 1025 7.94 -4.40 4.24
CA ASN A 1025 7.68 -5.75 4.74
C ASN A 1025 7.81 -5.80 6.27
N ALA A 1026 8.88 -5.20 6.82
CA ALA A 1026 9.05 -5.06 8.27
C ALA A 1026 7.84 -4.34 8.90
N LEU A 1027 7.42 -3.18 8.38
CA LEU A 1027 6.26 -2.43 8.88
C LEU A 1027 4.94 -3.21 8.82
N TYR A 1028 4.70 -4.03 7.78
CA TYR A 1028 3.45 -4.81 7.72
C TYR A 1028 3.48 -6.05 8.62
N VAL A 1029 4.65 -6.69 8.77
CA VAL A 1029 4.86 -7.72 9.80
C VAL A 1029 4.67 -7.11 11.20
N THR A 1030 5.14 -5.88 11.45
CA THR A 1030 4.83 -5.19 12.72
C THR A 1030 3.34 -4.85 12.86
N ARG A 1031 2.60 -4.62 11.78
CA ARG A 1031 1.13 -4.55 11.86
C ARG A 1031 0.43 -5.92 11.93
N GLY A 1032 1.16 -6.98 12.29
CA GLY A 1032 0.67 -8.32 12.59
C GLY A 1032 0.42 -9.20 11.37
N TYR A 1033 0.90 -8.81 10.18
CA TYR A 1033 0.66 -9.58 8.95
C TYR A 1033 1.59 -10.81 8.90
N PRO A 1034 1.10 -11.97 8.42
CA PRO A 1034 1.96 -13.14 8.21
C PRO A 1034 3.11 -12.83 7.25
N ALA A 1035 4.35 -13.02 7.70
CA ALA A 1035 5.54 -12.62 6.95
C ALA A 1035 5.65 -13.29 5.56
N GLU A 1036 5.29 -14.58 5.46
CA GLU A 1036 5.26 -15.29 4.18
C GLU A 1036 4.28 -14.67 3.16
N LEU A 1037 3.17 -14.11 3.65
CA LEU A 1037 2.14 -13.50 2.82
C LEU A 1037 2.60 -12.13 2.27
N CYS A 1038 3.25 -11.32 3.11
CA CYS A 1038 3.91 -10.08 2.66
C CYS A 1038 5.03 -10.37 1.64
N LEU A 1039 5.90 -11.35 1.93
CA LEU A 1039 6.95 -11.79 1.01
C LEU A 1039 6.39 -12.41 -0.29
N LYS A 1040 5.22 -13.05 -0.26
CA LYS A 1040 4.50 -13.52 -1.46
C LYS A 1040 4.01 -12.32 -2.28
N TRP A 1041 3.28 -11.38 -1.68
CA TRP A 1041 2.77 -10.19 -2.38
C TRP A 1041 3.90 -9.32 -2.94
N THR A 1042 5.02 -9.18 -2.22
CA THR A 1042 6.21 -8.50 -2.73
C THR A 1042 6.75 -9.20 -3.98
N ARG A 1043 7.03 -10.51 -3.93
CA ARG A 1043 7.54 -11.26 -5.10
C ARG A 1043 6.59 -11.21 -6.30
N GLU A 1044 5.28 -11.23 -6.08
CA GLU A 1044 4.25 -11.10 -7.12
C GLU A 1044 4.25 -9.73 -7.82
N ASN A 1045 4.68 -8.65 -7.15
CA ASN A 1045 4.46 -7.27 -7.63
C ASN A 1045 5.74 -6.46 -7.87
N PHE A 1046 6.89 -6.85 -7.29
CA PHE A 1046 8.07 -5.99 -7.17
C PHE A 1046 8.50 -5.37 -8.51
N THR A 1047 8.74 -6.20 -9.51
CA THR A 1047 9.21 -5.80 -10.85
C THR A 1047 8.15 -5.03 -11.64
N GLU A 1048 6.88 -5.41 -11.53
CA GLU A 1048 5.75 -4.74 -12.20
C GLU A 1048 5.61 -3.29 -11.70
N ARG A 1049 5.65 -3.07 -10.38
CA ARG A 1049 5.56 -1.72 -9.81
C ARG A 1049 6.78 -0.87 -10.12
N TRP A 1050 7.98 -1.48 -10.19
CA TRP A 1050 9.19 -0.76 -10.59
C TRP A 1050 9.15 -0.29 -12.05
N SER A 1051 8.73 -1.14 -12.98
CA SER A 1051 8.66 -0.80 -14.40
C SER A 1051 7.52 0.18 -14.70
N SER A 1052 6.38 0.07 -14.00
CA SER A 1052 5.23 0.96 -14.20
C SER A 1052 5.31 2.31 -13.46
N ARG A 1053 6.30 2.53 -12.57
CA ARG A 1053 6.30 3.61 -11.57
C ARG A 1053 6.00 5.01 -12.13
N LEU A 1054 6.69 5.42 -13.21
CA LEU A 1054 6.50 6.73 -13.85
C LEU A 1054 5.45 6.73 -14.98
N ARG A 1055 4.85 5.59 -15.35
CA ARG A 1055 3.85 5.54 -16.44
C ARG A 1055 2.65 6.42 -16.06
N VAL A 1056 2.39 7.46 -16.84
CA VAL A 1056 1.13 8.22 -16.78
C VAL A 1056 0.10 7.43 -17.58
N THR A 1057 -0.90 6.88 -16.91
CA THR A 1057 -2.09 6.37 -17.57
C THR A 1057 -2.92 7.58 -17.99
N THR A 1058 -2.89 7.93 -19.27
CA THR A 1058 -3.94 8.76 -19.86
C THR A 1058 -5.28 8.04 -19.66
N LYS A 1059 -6.34 8.77 -19.31
CA LYS A 1059 -7.70 8.22 -19.25
C LYS A 1059 -8.25 7.99 -20.66
N ALA A 1060 -7.67 7.03 -21.38
CA ALA A 1060 -8.12 6.63 -22.69
C ALA A 1060 -9.31 5.66 -22.55
N GLY A 1061 -10.53 6.15 -22.83
CA GLY A 1061 -11.71 5.31 -23.07
C GLY A 1061 -12.46 4.77 -21.85
N GLU A 1062 -12.22 5.24 -20.62
CA GLU A 1062 -13.03 4.84 -19.45
C GLU A 1062 -14.38 5.58 -19.35
N ASP A 1063 -15.24 5.42 -20.36
CA ASP A 1063 -16.71 5.40 -20.16
C ASP A 1063 -17.30 4.04 -20.57
N ASP A 1064 -16.54 2.98 -20.25
CA ASP A 1064 -16.95 1.58 -20.23
C ASP A 1064 -17.96 1.38 -19.07
N GLY A 1065 -19.11 2.06 -19.17
CA GLY A 1065 -19.79 2.65 -18.02
C GLY A 1065 -20.44 1.65 -17.07
N VAL A 1066 -19.73 1.38 -15.97
CA VAL A 1066 -19.93 0.26 -15.04
C VAL A 1066 -21.32 0.20 -14.40
N LEU A 1067 -21.83 -1.02 -14.21
CA LEU A 1067 -22.99 -1.35 -13.37
C LEU A 1067 -22.52 -1.62 -11.93
N VAL A 1068 -23.07 -0.91 -10.94
CA VAL A 1068 -22.55 -0.93 -9.56
C VAL A 1068 -23.65 -1.29 -8.56
N LEU A 1069 -23.47 -2.42 -7.85
CA LEU A 1069 -24.19 -2.70 -6.59
C LEU A 1069 -23.52 -1.89 -5.47
N LYS A 1070 -24.31 -1.15 -4.67
CA LYS A 1070 -23.80 -0.31 -3.57
C LYS A 1070 -24.07 -0.99 -2.23
N SER A 1071 -23.04 -1.32 -1.46
CA SER A 1071 -23.18 -1.96 -0.13
C SER A 1071 -22.02 -1.59 0.81
N GLN A 1072 -21.80 -2.38 1.86
CA GLN A 1072 -20.73 -2.22 2.86
C GLN A 1072 -19.88 -3.50 2.97
N TYR A 1073 -18.68 -3.42 3.56
CA TYR A 1073 -17.86 -4.61 3.85
C TYR A 1073 -18.54 -5.54 4.87
N ASN A 1074 -18.76 -6.80 4.49
CA ASN A 1074 -19.30 -7.85 5.35
C ASN A 1074 -18.93 -9.23 4.78
N THR A 1075 -18.77 -10.25 5.63
CA THR A 1075 -18.39 -11.63 5.24
C THR A 1075 -19.44 -12.31 4.34
N ALA A 1076 -20.71 -11.87 4.39
CA ALA A 1076 -21.74 -12.36 3.47
C ALA A 1076 -21.37 -12.14 1.99
N TRP A 1077 -20.61 -11.07 1.68
CA TRP A 1077 -20.19 -10.75 0.32
C TRP A 1077 -18.98 -11.53 -0.20
N ASP A 1078 -18.45 -12.48 0.58
CA ASP A 1078 -17.38 -13.38 0.13
C ASP A 1078 -17.95 -14.65 -0.54
N TYR A 1079 -19.26 -14.89 -0.37
CA TYR A 1079 -20.05 -15.93 -1.05
C TYR A 1079 -20.77 -15.41 -2.32
N PHE A 1080 -20.54 -14.15 -2.73
CA PHE A 1080 -21.34 -13.48 -3.77
C PHE A 1080 -20.50 -13.02 -4.97
N SER A 1081 -20.85 -13.50 -6.16
CA SER A 1081 -20.21 -13.11 -7.42
C SER A 1081 -21.08 -12.14 -8.23
N ALA A 1082 -20.67 -10.87 -8.27
CA ALA A 1082 -21.32 -9.86 -9.14
C ALA A 1082 -21.04 -10.08 -10.64
N ARG A 1083 -20.05 -10.92 -10.98
CA ARG A 1083 -19.84 -11.36 -12.37
C ARG A 1083 -20.93 -12.34 -12.78
N GLU A 1084 -21.15 -13.41 -12.02
CA GLU A 1084 -22.17 -14.41 -12.35
C GLU A 1084 -23.58 -13.83 -12.34
N LEU A 1085 -23.90 -12.90 -11.42
CA LEU A 1085 -25.15 -12.14 -11.47
C LEU A 1085 -25.27 -11.34 -12.78
N GLY A 1086 -24.17 -10.73 -13.26
CA GLY A 1086 -24.16 -9.96 -14.50
C GLY A 1086 -24.32 -10.84 -15.74
N ASP A 1087 -23.54 -11.92 -15.80
CA ASP A 1087 -23.59 -12.92 -16.86
C ASP A 1087 -25.00 -13.58 -16.91
N SER A 1088 -25.64 -13.84 -15.76
CA SER A 1088 -27.02 -14.33 -15.66
C SER A 1088 -28.05 -13.35 -16.28
N ILE A 1089 -28.02 -12.08 -15.89
CA ILE A 1089 -28.93 -11.04 -16.41
C ILE A 1089 -28.70 -10.84 -17.92
N ILE A 1090 -27.45 -10.65 -18.34
CA ILE A 1090 -27.08 -10.33 -19.72
C ILE A 1090 -27.35 -11.51 -20.67
N ASN A 1091 -27.07 -12.76 -20.26
CA ASN A 1091 -27.38 -13.92 -21.10
C ASN A 1091 -28.89 -14.18 -21.19
N THR A 1092 -29.66 -13.89 -20.12
CA THR A 1092 -31.13 -13.92 -20.18
C THR A 1092 -31.66 -12.89 -21.17
N TRP A 1093 -31.12 -11.66 -21.15
CA TRP A 1093 -31.46 -10.62 -22.10
C TRP A 1093 -31.10 -10.99 -23.55
N ARG A 1094 -29.87 -11.47 -23.80
CA ARG A 1094 -29.45 -11.96 -25.13
C ARG A 1094 -30.37 -13.07 -25.65
N SER A 1095 -30.62 -14.10 -24.83
CA SER A 1095 -31.53 -15.20 -25.22
C SER A 1095 -32.96 -14.73 -25.52
N ARG A 1096 -33.43 -13.64 -24.92
CA ARG A 1096 -34.75 -13.05 -25.23
C ARG A 1096 -34.72 -12.20 -26.51
N ILE A 1097 -33.63 -11.47 -26.78
CA ILE A 1097 -33.43 -10.76 -28.05
C ILE A 1097 -33.34 -11.76 -29.19
N ASP A 1098 -32.51 -12.81 -29.06
CA ASP A 1098 -32.38 -13.86 -30.07
C ASP A 1098 -33.70 -14.63 -30.30
N MET A 1099 -34.62 -14.60 -29.34
CA MET A 1099 -35.97 -15.15 -29.47
C MET A 1099 -36.88 -14.19 -30.24
N ILE A 1100 -36.82 -12.87 -29.96
CA ILE A 1100 -37.57 -11.84 -30.69
C ILE A 1100 -37.11 -11.79 -32.16
N ASP A 1101 -35.80 -11.75 -32.42
CA ASP A 1101 -35.27 -11.73 -33.79
C ASP A 1101 -35.65 -12.99 -34.59
N ARG A 1102 -35.71 -14.17 -33.94
CA ARG A 1102 -36.19 -15.42 -34.56
C ARG A 1102 -37.70 -15.50 -34.73
N LEU A 1103 -38.47 -14.70 -33.99
CA LEU A 1103 -39.94 -14.62 -34.09
C LEU A 1103 -40.41 -13.50 -35.03
N ARG A 1104 -39.51 -12.71 -35.63
CA ARG A 1104 -39.85 -11.74 -36.71
C ARG A 1104 -40.48 -12.37 -37.96
N THR A 1105 -40.63 -13.69 -38.01
CA THR A 1105 -41.26 -14.46 -39.11
C THR A 1105 -42.55 -15.18 -38.69
N ALA A 1106 -43.05 -14.98 -37.46
CA ALA A 1106 -44.29 -15.58 -36.98
C ALA A 1106 -45.04 -14.64 -36.01
N PRO A 1107 -46.34 -14.40 -36.20
CA PRO A 1107 -47.04 -13.31 -35.50
C PRO A 1107 -47.15 -13.56 -33.98
N LEU A 1108 -46.69 -12.59 -33.21
CA LEU A 1108 -46.67 -12.62 -31.75
C LEU A 1108 -48.05 -12.32 -31.12
N ASN A 1109 -48.31 -12.94 -29.96
CA ASN A 1109 -49.37 -12.53 -29.04
C ASN A 1109 -48.90 -11.31 -28.23
N ASN A 1110 -49.69 -10.23 -28.22
CA ASN A 1110 -49.33 -8.91 -27.64
C ASN A 1110 -48.97 -8.95 -26.13
N ALA A 1111 -49.36 -10.00 -25.41
CA ALA A 1111 -49.08 -10.22 -23.98
C ALA A 1111 -47.58 -10.38 -23.62
N VAL A 1112 -46.68 -10.46 -24.61
CA VAL A 1112 -45.22 -10.67 -24.41
C VAL A 1112 -44.42 -9.36 -24.40
N LEU A 1113 -45.00 -8.26 -24.91
CA LEU A 1113 -44.23 -7.06 -25.29
C LEU A 1113 -44.39 -5.88 -24.32
N HIS A 1114 -45.62 -5.58 -23.87
CA HIS A 1114 -45.91 -4.35 -23.14
C HIS A 1114 -45.26 -4.29 -21.74
N GLY A 1115 -44.32 -3.36 -21.58
CA GLY A 1115 -43.96 -2.72 -20.30
C GLY A 1115 -44.51 -1.29 -20.24
N GLN A 1116 -44.40 -0.61 -19.09
CA GLN A 1116 -44.99 0.72 -18.89
C GLN A 1116 -44.13 1.88 -19.44
N ILE A 1117 -43.63 1.73 -20.66
CA ILE A 1117 -43.04 2.83 -21.44
C ILE A 1117 -43.97 3.03 -22.65
N PRO A 1118 -44.71 4.16 -22.74
CA PRO A 1118 -45.50 4.45 -23.94
C PRO A 1118 -44.58 4.55 -25.16
N PRO A 1119 -44.92 3.94 -26.32
CA PRO A 1119 -44.09 3.99 -27.51
C PRO A 1119 -43.85 5.43 -27.97
N GLU A 1120 -44.84 6.32 -27.78
CA GLU A 1120 -44.77 7.78 -28.00
C GLU A 1120 -43.60 8.50 -27.30
N LYS A 1121 -42.89 7.86 -26.36
CA LYS A 1121 -41.81 8.45 -25.55
C LYS A 1121 -40.43 7.87 -25.82
N VAL A 1122 -40.29 6.99 -26.80
CA VAL A 1122 -39.00 6.42 -27.22
C VAL A 1122 -38.77 6.80 -28.69
N PRO A 1123 -37.62 7.38 -29.06
CA PRO A 1123 -37.30 7.63 -30.46
C PRO A 1123 -37.28 6.31 -31.24
N SER A 1124 -37.90 6.28 -32.42
CA SER A 1124 -37.92 5.08 -33.29
C SER A 1124 -36.51 4.58 -33.64
N GLU A 1125 -35.51 5.47 -33.64
CA GLU A 1125 -34.09 5.13 -33.76
C GLU A 1125 -33.61 4.15 -32.68
N LEU A 1126 -34.19 4.18 -31.48
CA LEU A 1126 -33.90 3.28 -30.35
C LEU A 1126 -34.85 2.06 -30.27
N CYS A 1127 -35.85 1.99 -31.15
CA CYS A 1127 -36.82 0.89 -31.24
C CYS A 1127 -36.39 -0.22 -32.21
N LEU A 1128 -37.11 -1.34 -32.17
CA LEU A 1128 -37.05 -2.48 -33.07
C LEU A 1128 -38.49 -2.77 -33.54
N GLU A 1129 -38.72 -2.70 -34.85
CA GLU A 1129 -39.99 -3.08 -35.47
C GLU A 1129 -40.21 -4.60 -35.37
N VAL A 1130 -41.42 -5.02 -34.98
CA VAL A 1130 -41.84 -6.42 -34.95
C VAL A 1130 -43.28 -6.54 -35.46
N GLU A 1131 -43.54 -7.52 -36.32
CA GLU A 1131 -44.89 -7.83 -36.79
C GLU A 1131 -45.69 -8.61 -35.72
N THR A 1132 -46.84 -8.05 -35.34
CA THR A 1132 -47.79 -8.68 -34.41
C THR A 1132 -49.09 -9.04 -35.14
N THR A 1133 -49.99 -9.78 -34.48
CA THR A 1133 -51.34 -10.05 -35.01
C THR A 1133 -52.19 -8.79 -35.24
N GLY A 1134 -51.81 -7.64 -34.66
CA GLY A 1134 -52.47 -6.34 -34.85
C GLY A 1134 -51.77 -5.37 -35.81
N GLY A 1135 -50.61 -5.74 -36.37
CA GLY A 1135 -49.76 -4.86 -37.20
C GLY A 1135 -48.33 -4.72 -36.66
N THR A 1136 -47.56 -3.80 -37.26
CA THR A 1136 -46.18 -3.53 -36.84
C THR A 1136 -46.15 -2.72 -35.55
N GLU A 1137 -45.52 -3.25 -34.50
CA GLU A 1137 -45.25 -2.53 -33.25
C GLU A 1137 -43.76 -2.18 -33.11
N GLU A 1138 -43.47 -1.01 -32.54
CA GLU A 1138 -42.11 -0.59 -32.17
C GLU A 1138 -41.79 -0.94 -30.71
N ILE A 1139 -40.69 -1.66 -30.47
CA ILE A 1139 -40.26 -2.12 -29.14
C ILE A 1139 -38.85 -1.58 -28.81
N PRO A 1140 -38.61 -0.97 -27.64
CA PRO A 1140 -37.28 -0.44 -27.29
C PRO A 1140 -36.18 -1.53 -27.29
N ASP A 1141 -35.04 -1.30 -27.94
CA ASP A 1141 -33.94 -2.28 -28.12
C ASP A 1141 -32.73 -1.97 -27.22
N ILE A 1142 -32.47 -2.81 -26.22
CA ILE A 1142 -31.34 -2.64 -25.29
C ILE A 1142 -29.95 -2.85 -25.92
N ARG A 1143 -29.84 -3.34 -27.16
CA ARG A 1143 -28.57 -3.36 -27.90
C ARG A 1143 -28.09 -1.94 -28.18
N LYS A 1144 -29.02 -1.05 -28.54
CA LYS A 1144 -28.74 0.33 -28.99
C LYS A 1144 -28.23 1.23 -27.86
N ILE A 1145 -28.66 0.99 -26.62
CA ILE A 1145 -28.20 1.74 -25.42
C ILE A 1145 -26.86 1.24 -24.84
N GLY A 1146 -26.19 0.28 -25.50
CA GLY A 1146 -24.87 -0.24 -25.12
C GLY A 1146 -24.81 -0.95 -23.76
N ILE A 1147 -25.95 -1.29 -23.12
CA ILE A 1147 -25.96 -1.83 -21.75
C ILE A 1147 -25.36 -3.23 -21.64
N LEU A 1148 -25.43 -4.02 -22.71
CA LEU A 1148 -25.00 -5.43 -22.77
C LEU A 1148 -23.48 -5.64 -22.64
N ASN A 1149 -22.67 -4.59 -22.82
CA ASN A 1149 -21.22 -4.64 -22.69
C ASN A 1149 -20.72 -4.14 -21.32
N ARG A 1150 -21.59 -3.52 -20.52
CA ARG A 1150 -21.22 -2.86 -19.25
C ARG A 1150 -20.93 -3.87 -18.16
N ARG A 1151 -19.67 -3.92 -17.69
CA ARG A 1151 -19.24 -4.79 -16.58
C ARG A 1151 -19.98 -4.45 -15.29
N MET A 1152 -20.28 -5.47 -14.47
CA MET A 1152 -20.91 -5.28 -13.16
C MET A 1152 -19.93 -5.54 -12.00
N ILE A 1153 -19.99 -4.71 -10.95
CA ILE A 1153 -19.15 -4.79 -9.75
C ILE A 1153 -19.94 -4.51 -8.46
N VAL A 1154 -19.39 -4.89 -7.31
CA VAL A 1154 -19.86 -4.43 -5.98
C VAL A 1154 -18.96 -3.30 -5.47
N SER A 1155 -19.51 -2.10 -5.29
CA SER A 1155 -18.88 -1.03 -4.51
C SER A 1155 -19.23 -1.21 -3.04
N LYS A 1156 -18.27 -1.76 -2.27
CA LYS A 1156 -18.38 -1.98 -0.82
C LYS A 1156 -17.75 -0.79 -0.08
N LYS A 1157 -18.55 0.01 0.64
CA LYS A 1157 -18.07 1.07 1.54
C LYS A 1157 -17.55 0.48 2.87
N ARG A 1158 -16.74 1.25 3.61
CA ARG A 1158 -16.33 0.89 4.99
C ARG A 1158 -17.55 0.83 5.92
N THR A 1159 -17.53 -0.10 6.88
CA THR A 1159 -18.42 -0.06 8.04
C THR A 1159 -17.82 0.86 9.12
N ARG A 1160 -18.43 0.91 10.31
CA ARG A 1160 -17.99 1.71 11.46
C ARG A 1160 -16.51 1.42 11.78
N ASN A 1161 -15.70 2.47 11.81
CA ASN A 1161 -14.29 2.40 12.19
C ASN A 1161 -13.99 3.20 13.48
N LEU A 1162 -12.74 3.16 13.95
CA LEU A 1162 -12.34 3.88 15.17
C LEU A 1162 -12.46 5.40 15.02
N PHE A 1163 -12.18 5.96 13.84
CA PHE A 1163 -12.40 7.38 13.55
C PHE A 1163 -13.88 7.80 13.73
N ASP A 1164 -14.82 7.00 13.26
CA ASP A 1164 -16.26 7.27 13.38
C ASP A 1164 -16.68 7.27 14.87
N LEU A 1165 -16.05 6.43 15.71
CA LEU A 1165 -16.24 6.45 17.17
C LEU A 1165 -15.58 7.64 17.85
N THR A 1166 -14.32 7.96 17.54
CA THR A 1166 -13.61 9.08 18.20
C THR A 1166 -14.28 10.43 17.94
N ASN A 1167 -14.92 10.61 16.78
CA ASN A 1167 -15.74 11.79 16.50
C ASN A 1167 -17.04 11.83 17.32
N LEU A 1168 -17.64 10.66 17.61
CA LEU A 1168 -18.81 10.56 18.50
C LEU A 1168 -18.40 10.87 19.94
N TRP A 1169 -17.34 10.23 20.45
CA TRP A 1169 -16.81 10.49 21.80
C TRP A 1169 -16.40 11.95 21.98
N LYS A 1170 -15.72 12.55 20.99
CA LYS A 1170 -15.41 13.99 20.99
C LYS A 1170 -16.67 14.85 21.14
N ARG A 1171 -17.77 14.51 20.46
CA ARG A 1171 -19.04 15.24 20.63
C ARG A 1171 -19.63 15.02 22.02
N THR A 1172 -19.65 13.79 22.54
CA THR A 1172 -20.19 13.50 23.88
C THR A 1172 -19.41 14.19 25.00
N VAL A 1173 -18.07 14.16 24.96
CA VAL A 1173 -17.19 14.79 25.98
C VAL A 1173 -17.20 16.32 25.92
N LEU A 1174 -17.49 16.90 24.75
CA LEU A 1174 -17.75 18.33 24.65
C LEU A 1174 -19.17 18.64 25.14
N LEU A 1175 -20.22 18.11 24.51
CA LEU A 1175 -21.60 18.51 24.75
C LEU A 1175 -22.14 18.19 26.16
N ARG A 1176 -21.89 16.99 26.72
CA ARG A 1176 -22.44 16.67 28.05
C ARG A 1176 -21.96 17.63 29.12
N LEU A 1177 -20.68 17.96 29.11
CA LEU A 1177 -20.09 18.89 30.09
C LEU A 1177 -20.39 20.37 29.77
N ASP A 1178 -21.15 20.65 28.71
CA ASP A 1178 -21.80 21.95 28.51
C ASP A 1178 -23.21 21.92 29.14
N GLU A 1179 -23.95 20.80 28.99
CA GLU A 1179 -25.22 20.53 29.69
C GLU A 1179 -25.01 20.49 31.23
N ASP A 1180 -24.04 19.71 31.74
CA ASP A 1180 -23.70 19.56 33.16
C ASP A 1180 -23.25 20.90 33.81
N VAL A 1181 -22.74 21.86 33.03
CA VAL A 1181 -22.34 23.20 33.50
C VAL A 1181 -23.54 24.13 33.57
N LEU A 1182 -24.43 24.12 32.56
CA LEU A 1182 -25.68 24.87 32.61
C LEU A 1182 -26.57 24.41 33.77
N ASP A 1183 -26.60 23.11 34.07
CA ASP A 1183 -27.31 22.58 35.25
C ASP A 1183 -26.63 22.97 36.58
N GLN A 1184 -25.31 23.17 36.62
CA GLN A 1184 -24.61 23.69 37.81
C GLN A 1184 -24.80 25.20 38.00
N ASP A 1185 -24.88 25.99 36.93
CA ASP A 1185 -25.22 27.42 37.01
C ASP A 1185 -26.69 27.62 37.42
N ASN A 1186 -27.61 26.74 36.97
CA ASN A 1186 -29.00 26.71 37.46
C ASN A 1186 -29.12 26.25 38.93
N GLN A 1187 -28.23 25.38 39.42
CA GLN A 1187 -28.21 24.94 40.82
C GLN A 1187 -27.56 25.96 41.76
N SER A 1188 -26.50 26.66 41.34
CA SER A 1188 -25.89 27.73 42.14
C SER A 1188 -26.79 28.98 42.25
N SER A 1189 -27.58 29.27 41.21
CA SER A 1189 -28.58 30.36 41.23
C SER A 1189 -29.89 30.01 41.95
N SER A 1190 -30.04 28.81 42.52
CA SER A 1190 -31.23 28.38 43.28
C SER A 1190 -30.94 28.03 44.75
N SER A 1191 -29.84 28.55 45.32
CA SER A 1191 -29.41 28.28 46.70
C SER A 1191 -29.17 29.51 47.58
N GLU A 1192 -29.98 30.56 47.44
CA GLU A 1192 -30.07 31.65 48.43
C GLU A 1192 -31.52 32.13 48.66
N GLU A 1193 -31.79 32.63 49.87
CA GLU A 1193 -33.06 33.16 50.39
C GLU A 1193 -34.34 32.28 50.33
N SER A 1194 -34.53 31.45 51.36
CA SER A 1194 -35.85 30.93 51.75
C SER A 1194 -36.58 31.88 52.71
N VAL A 1195 -37.47 32.73 52.19
CA VAL A 1195 -38.43 33.51 53.01
C VAL A 1195 -39.84 33.30 52.45
N ALA A 1196 -40.80 33.03 53.33
CA ALA A 1196 -42.17 32.71 52.94
C ALA A 1196 -43.09 33.94 52.95
N SER A 1197 -43.88 34.10 51.89
CA SER A 1197 -45.10 34.91 51.87
C SER A 1197 -46.15 34.29 50.95
N ASP A 1198 -47.40 34.35 51.37
CA ASP A 1198 -48.56 33.76 50.70
C ASP A 1198 -49.17 34.72 49.65
N SER A 1199 -50.19 34.22 48.95
CA SER A 1199 -51.17 34.95 48.12
C SER A 1199 -50.75 35.41 46.72
N SER A 1200 -51.79 35.59 45.90
CA SER A 1200 -51.73 35.97 44.49
C SER A 1200 -51.77 37.48 44.30
N ASP A 1201 -51.07 37.99 43.28
CA ASP A 1201 -51.74 38.92 42.36
C ASP A 1201 -51.10 38.99 40.96
N ARG A 1202 -51.83 39.57 40.01
CA ARG A 1202 -51.29 39.98 38.70
C ARG A 1202 -50.84 41.44 38.78
N MET A 1203 -49.66 41.75 38.22
CA MET A 1203 -49.32 43.12 37.84
C MET A 1203 -48.72 43.17 36.43
N ASP A 1204 -49.32 43.99 35.56
CA ASP A 1204 -48.75 44.37 34.28
C ASP A 1204 -47.58 45.35 34.51
N ILE A 1205 -46.52 45.24 33.69
CA ILE A 1205 -45.35 46.12 33.75
C ILE A 1205 -45.36 47.08 32.55
N ASP A 1206 -45.30 48.39 32.83
CA ASP A 1206 -45.32 49.45 31.81
C ASP A 1206 -44.08 49.38 30.89
N PRO A 1207 -44.24 49.21 29.56
CA PRO A 1207 -43.13 49.18 28.61
C PRO A 1207 -42.25 50.44 28.61
N ASN A 1208 -42.76 51.60 29.04
CA ASN A 1208 -42.03 52.87 28.98
C ASN A 1208 -40.85 52.95 29.94
N LEU A 1209 -40.90 52.23 31.07
CA LEU A 1209 -39.82 52.26 32.07
C LEU A 1209 -38.53 51.62 31.53
N LEU A 1210 -38.67 50.61 30.69
CA LEU A 1210 -37.56 49.88 30.06
C LEU A 1210 -36.82 50.74 29.01
N ILE A 1211 -37.51 51.70 28.38
CA ILE A 1211 -36.95 52.62 27.38
C ILE A 1211 -36.05 53.68 28.04
N GLN A 1212 -36.43 54.22 29.21
CA GLN A 1212 -35.61 55.21 29.92
C GLN A 1212 -34.27 54.61 30.39
N THR A 1213 -34.29 53.39 30.91
CA THR A 1213 -33.07 52.68 31.34
C THR A 1213 -32.10 52.42 30.19
N TYR A 1214 -32.60 52.16 28.98
CA TYR A 1214 -31.76 51.95 27.79
C TYR A 1214 -31.10 53.23 27.24
N GLN A 1215 -31.64 54.41 27.54
CA GLN A 1215 -31.10 55.68 27.02
C GLN A 1215 -29.96 56.27 27.88
N SER A 1216 -29.81 55.86 29.14
CA SER A 1216 -28.80 56.43 30.06
C SER A 1216 -27.39 55.83 29.91
N LEU A 1217 -27.25 54.63 29.33
CA LEU A 1217 -25.98 53.88 29.24
C LEU A 1217 -25.20 54.09 27.92
N ALA A 1218 -25.73 54.88 26.98
CA ALA A 1218 -25.20 54.99 25.61
C ALA A 1218 -23.78 55.59 25.43
N PRO A 1219 -23.24 56.52 26.27
CA PRO A 1219 -22.01 57.25 25.94
C PRO A 1219 -20.73 56.77 26.65
N ALA A 1220 -20.73 55.59 27.30
CA ALA A 1220 -19.58 55.12 28.10
C ALA A 1220 -18.61 54.16 27.36
N ALA A 1221 -19.04 53.51 26.28
CA ALA A 1221 -18.31 52.43 25.62
C ALA A 1221 -17.57 52.87 24.33
N LEU A 1222 -16.93 54.04 24.35
CA LEU A 1222 -16.24 54.60 23.16
C LEU A 1222 -14.98 55.41 23.52
N ARG A 1223 -14.02 54.74 24.17
CA ARG A 1223 -12.59 55.11 24.27
C ARG A 1223 -11.73 53.86 24.23
#